data_AF-A0A518LL59-F1
#
_entry.id   AF-A0A518LL59-F1
#
_cell.length_a   1.000
_cell.length_b   1.000
_cell.length_c   1.000
_cell.angle_alpha   90.00
_cell.angle_beta   90.00
_cell.angle_gamma   90.00
#
_symmetry.space_group_name_H-M   'P 1'
#
loop_
_entity.id
_entity.type
_entity.pdbx_description
1 polymer ?
#
loop_
_entity_poly.entity_id
_entity_poly.type
_entity_poly.pdbx_seq_one_letter_code
_entity_poly.pdbx_strand_id
1 'polypeptide(L)'
;MQCGILMLGGDVLAALDLRQLGANLWSILLLVAGFSLVIFVHELGHFLAAKWAKVRVERFAIGFGKELFGFTRGETRYSFNILPLGGYVKMLGQEDFVVDKSGELKVKADPDSFTHKSIGQRMVIVSAGVIMNLLFAAVAFAIVIMAGRDRQPPVVGDVAPNSPAARAGLQSGDRVAAINGKEIHSFEEFQFAVMLSDVDEQLTLDVERGGKMLDPKPVVLPEFKKDQKIRQIGISNGRNRRVAIPAVAPSDVESSDRLRQFDELYQIVLPGGEPKEFKDPGVFSRALIEARGKPVEFVVRRPKDAASLTPEAVLGHEPALDTTEARVKVQAVWSPMAYEEGDQVTGSLLGLVPRLSIRMADEKKSFEAAGAQFGDVIARIGGESHPSYALVRKIIEENPGKPVELAVSRPGVANHGLSAATIAMLVEHREALIAAALKNVATGVNQVSELAQKHLPEADAAKLNAAVAKLADGTAWRKWLENVDVHALKPLVPRANFALLGKAPPPAIDAMLRTMDESQLVVADVVAKFGTTETPAHAAGIPVGAVITAVDGKPVRQWYQLSEAFRGAAGRAVELTFRAADLHKTVKFNVPGDICAALDMPQGSRIAKIDGKTEVNVTDAEGTLRTLSLPDWRAVRELLKKSVGKSVPVEYVTIQAERRTGTFAVTEFNTDPWLLRVQYQDSFMCYPLIERYSESNPILAMTEGFRQAYMATLQTVLSIQHMVFTQQVGVEKVSGPVGIIRIGSKAADAGIIGLLWFLAVISANLAVINFLPMPIVDGGLFLFLVLEKIRGEPVSIKTQVATQLIGIALIATLFILVTYQDIKNWILGA
;
A
#
# COMPACT_ATOMS: atom_id res chain seq x y z
N MET A 1 -23.02 -39.26 -36.48
CA MET A 1 -21.84 -39.43 -35.61
C MET A 1 -20.74 -38.52 -36.15
N GLN A 2 -19.79 -38.05 -35.32
CA GLN A 2 -18.85 -36.94 -35.61
C GLN A 2 -19.51 -35.55 -35.81
N CYS A 3 -19.65 -34.82 -34.71
CA CYS A 3 -19.58 -33.35 -34.65
C CYS A 3 -19.26 -32.99 -33.19
N GLY A 4 -18.31 -32.09 -32.91
CA GLY A 4 -18.00 -31.73 -31.51
C GLY A 4 -16.57 -31.32 -31.10
N ILE A 5 -15.65 -31.00 -32.02
CA ILE A 5 -14.34 -30.41 -31.65
C ILE A 5 -13.97 -29.28 -32.63
N LEU A 6 -14.61 -28.10 -32.49
CA LEU A 6 -14.18 -26.84 -33.14
C LEU A 6 -14.98 -25.60 -32.64
N MET A 7 -15.15 -25.45 -31.32
CA MET A 7 -15.82 -24.30 -30.67
C MET A 7 -15.04 -23.81 -29.43
N LEU A 8 -13.72 -23.71 -29.55
CA LEU A 8 -12.80 -23.22 -28.49
C LEU A 8 -11.73 -22.27 -29.08
N GLY A 9 -12.09 -21.48 -30.10
CA GLY A 9 -11.22 -20.47 -30.72
C GLY A 9 -11.90 -19.11 -30.75
N GLY A 10 -11.24 -18.08 -30.24
CA GLY A 10 -11.81 -16.75 -30.02
C GLY A 10 -11.54 -16.26 -28.60
N ASP A 11 -12.58 -16.26 -27.76
CA ASP A 11 -12.65 -15.46 -26.52
C ASP A 11 -11.55 -15.78 -25.48
N VAL A 12 -11.14 -17.05 -25.36
CA VAL A 12 -10.05 -17.44 -24.45
C VAL A 12 -8.70 -16.84 -24.90
N LEU A 13 -8.47 -16.68 -26.20
CA LEU A 13 -7.28 -16.02 -26.74
C LEU A 13 -7.39 -14.49 -26.69
N ALA A 14 -8.59 -13.92 -26.73
CA ALA A 14 -8.82 -12.49 -26.49
C ALA A 14 -8.59 -12.10 -25.02
N ALA A 15 -8.83 -13.00 -24.08
CA ALA A 15 -8.54 -12.83 -22.65
C ALA A 15 -7.04 -13.03 -22.30
N LEU A 16 -6.26 -13.67 -23.17
CA LEU A 16 -4.82 -13.87 -23.01
C LEU A 16 -4.05 -12.73 -23.69
N ASP A 17 -3.75 -11.65 -22.96
CA ASP A 17 -2.88 -10.59 -23.47
C ASP A 17 -1.47 -11.14 -23.75
N LEU A 18 -1.21 -11.44 -25.02
CA LEU A 18 0.06 -11.97 -25.52
C LEU A 18 1.24 -11.03 -25.28
N ARG A 19 1.02 -9.73 -25.11
CA ARG A 19 2.09 -8.78 -24.74
C ARG A 19 2.43 -8.90 -23.26
N GLN A 20 1.41 -9.02 -22.40
CA GLN A 20 1.62 -9.23 -20.97
C GLN A 20 2.26 -10.61 -20.68
N LEU A 21 1.85 -11.65 -21.41
CA LEU A 21 2.49 -12.98 -21.36
C LEU A 21 3.95 -12.93 -21.82
N GLY A 22 4.24 -12.21 -22.91
CA GLY A 22 5.62 -12.03 -23.41
C GLY A 22 6.52 -11.26 -22.45
N ALA A 23 6.03 -10.19 -21.84
CA ALA A 23 6.75 -9.41 -20.83
C ALA A 23 7.08 -10.26 -19.59
N ASN A 24 6.06 -10.93 -19.03
CA ASN A 24 6.22 -11.82 -17.87
C ASN A 24 7.26 -12.93 -18.14
N LEU A 25 7.25 -13.52 -19.34
CA LEU A 25 8.20 -14.58 -19.72
C LEU A 25 9.65 -14.05 -19.77
N TRP A 26 9.87 -12.84 -20.28
CA TRP A 26 11.21 -12.24 -20.32
C TRP A 26 11.77 -11.98 -18.91
N SER A 27 10.96 -11.41 -18.01
CA SER A 27 11.36 -11.17 -16.62
C SER A 27 11.66 -12.48 -15.86
N ILE A 28 10.91 -13.55 -16.13
CA ILE A 28 11.20 -14.89 -15.60
C ILE A 28 12.54 -15.44 -16.15
N LEU A 29 12.82 -15.28 -17.45
CA LEU A 29 14.07 -15.73 -18.06
C LEU A 29 15.29 -14.98 -17.49
N LEU A 30 15.19 -13.66 -17.32
CA LEU A 30 16.22 -12.86 -16.65
C LEU A 30 16.43 -13.29 -15.20
N LEU A 31 15.35 -13.55 -14.46
CA LEU A 31 15.43 -14.00 -13.07
C LEU A 31 16.13 -15.36 -12.95
N VAL A 32 15.78 -16.33 -13.80
CA VAL A 32 16.41 -17.66 -13.83
C VAL A 32 17.90 -17.54 -14.16
N ALA A 33 18.27 -16.76 -15.18
CA ALA A 33 19.67 -16.50 -15.52
C ALA A 33 20.45 -15.83 -14.36
N GLY A 34 19.79 -14.93 -13.63
CA GLY A 34 20.33 -14.30 -12.42
C GLY A 34 20.61 -15.30 -11.30
N PHE A 35 19.68 -16.21 -11.00
CA PHE A 35 19.91 -17.28 -10.03
C PHE A 35 21.01 -18.25 -10.47
N SER A 36 21.06 -18.62 -11.76
CA SER A 36 22.15 -19.43 -12.30
C SER A 36 23.52 -18.75 -12.15
N LEU A 37 23.60 -17.42 -12.28
CA LEU A 37 24.83 -16.65 -12.07
C LEU A 37 25.27 -16.66 -10.60
N VAL A 38 24.36 -16.42 -9.65
CA VAL A 38 24.69 -16.45 -8.21
C VAL A 38 25.23 -17.83 -7.81
N ILE A 39 24.56 -18.91 -8.22
CA ILE A 39 24.98 -20.27 -7.89
C ILE A 39 26.28 -20.64 -8.62
N PHE A 40 26.48 -20.23 -9.88
CA PHE A 40 27.75 -20.42 -10.57
C PHE A 40 28.93 -19.78 -9.82
N VAL A 41 28.77 -18.58 -9.26
CA VAL A 41 29.83 -17.91 -8.50
C VAL A 41 30.11 -18.59 -7.15
N HIS A 42 29.07 -19.15 -6.51
CA HIS A 42 29.21 -20.02 -5.34
C HIS A 42 30.07 -21.27 -5.65
N GLU A 43 29.67 -22.06 -6.65
CA GLU A 43 30.41 -23.26 -7.09
C GLU A 43 31.85 -22.93 -7.53
N LEU A 44 32.04 -21.79 -8.20
CA LEU A 44 33.36 -21.31 -8.61
C LEU A 44 34.30 -21.09 -7.41
N GLY A 45 33.79 -20.71 -6.25
CA GLY A 45 34.56 -20.59 -5.01
C GLY A 45 35.17 -21.92 -4.58
N HIS A 46 34.34 -22.95 -4.41
CA HIS A 46 34.80 -24.30 -4.07
C HIS A 46 35.76 -24.84 -5.13
N PHE A 47 35.47 -24.63 -6.41
CA PHE A 47 36.33 -25.06 -7.52
C PHE A 47 37.74 -24.43 -7.46
N LEU A 48 37.84 -23.11 -7.31
CA LEU A 48 39.12 -22.40 -7.25
C LEU A 48 39.93 -22.80 -6.01
N ALA A 49 39.27 -22.92 -4.85
CA ALA A 49 39.92 -23.35 -3.61
C ALA A 49 40.39 -24.82 -3.67
N ALA A 50 39.60 -25.72 -4.28
CA ALA A 50 39.99 -27.11 -4.50
C ALA A 50 41.23 -27.22 -5.41
N LYS A 51 41.26 -26.46 -6.52
CA LYS A 51 42.41 -26.42 -7.43
C LYS A 51 43.66 -25.82 -6.76
N TRP A 52 43.51 -24.76 -5.95
CA TRP A 52 44.60 -24.20 -5.14
C TRP A 52 45.15 -25.23 -4.13
N ALA A 53 44.28 -25.98 -3.46
CA ALA A 53 44.64 -27.03 -2.51
C ALA A 53 45.13 -28.34 -3.16
N LYS A 54 45.21 -28.39 -4.51
CA LYS A 54 45.54 -29.60 -5.30
C LYS A 54 44.61 -30.78 -4.99
N VAL A 55 43.31 -30.52 -4.89
CA VAL A 55 42.26 -31.56 -4.85
C VAL A 55 41.76 -31.79 -6.27
N ARG A 56 41.61 -33.06 -6.64
CA ARG A 56 41.12 -33.46 -7.97
C ARG A 56 39.63 -33.13 -8.09
N VAL A 57 39.27 -32.25 -9.01
CA VAL A 57 37.87 -31.99 -9.39
C VAL A 57 37.53 -32.80 -10.64
N GLU A 58 36.60 -33.74 -10.51
CA GLU A 58 36.15 -34.59 -11.62
C GLU A 58 35.16 -33.87 -12.54
N ARG A 59 34.22 -33.12 -11.95
CA ARG A 59 33.18 -32.40 -12.69
C ARG A 59 32.93 -31.02 -12.10
N PHE A 60 32.80 -30.02 -12.97
CA PHE A 60 32.21 -28.72 -12.66
C PHE A 60 30.93 -28.59 -13.48
N ALA A 61 29.78 -28.56 -12.82
CA ALA A 61 28.48 -28.60 -13.47
C ALA A 61 27.67 -27.32 -13.20
N ILE A 62 27.09 -26.77 -14.26
CA ILE A 62 26.05 -25.74 -14.20
C ILE A 62 24.72 -26.43 -14.52
N GLY A 63 23.76 -26.26 -13.62
CA GLY A 63 22.45 -26.91 -13.66
C GLY A 63 22.44 -28.38 -13.21
N PHE A 64 21.24 -28.95 -13.15
CA PHE A 64 20.98 -30.35 -12.76
C PHE A 64 20.36 -31.19 -13.89
N GLY A 65 20.35 -32.51 -13.70
CA GLY A 65 19.76 -33.47 -14.62
C GLY A 65 20.72 -33.91 -15.73
N LYS A 66 20.18 -34.19 -16.92
CA LYS A 66 20.93 -34.66 -18.09
C LYS A 66 21.84 -33.55 -18.62
N GLU A 67 23.09 -33.89 -18.95
CA GLU A 67 24.02 -33.00 -19.66
C GLU A 67 23.49 -32.74 -21.08
N LEU A 68 23.37 -31.46 -21.45
CA LEU A 68 23.05 -31.00 -22.80
C LEU A 68 24.33 -30.92 -23.65
N PHE A 69 25.37 -30.31 -23.09
CA PHE A 69 26.70 -30.25 -23.67
C PHE A 69 27.77 -30.09 -22.59
N GLY A 70 29.01 -30.44 -22.92
CA GLY A 70 30.14 -30.35 -22.00
C GLY A 70 31.46 -30.66 -22.68
N PHE A 71 32.55 -30.22 -22.06
CA PHE A 71 33.92 -30.42 -22.54
C PHE A 71 34.84 -30.80 -21.38
N THR A 72 35.94 -31.50 -21.67
CA THR A 72 36.93 -31.89 -20.66
C THR A 72 38.19 -31.05 -20.85
N ARG A 73 38.71 -30.43 -19.77
CA ARG A 73 39.97 -29.67 -19.79
C ARG A 73 40.78 -29.98 -18.54
N GLY A 74 41.95 -30.58 -18.71
CA GLY A 74 42.66 -31.26 -17.63
C GLY A 74 41.86 -32.48 -17.16
N GLU A 75 41.88 -32.75 -15.85
CA GLU A 75 41.12 -33.82 -15.21
C GLU A 75 39.60 -33.53 -15.06
N THR A 76 39.14 -32.32 -15.39
CA THR A 76 37.79 -31.84 -15.07
C THR A 76 36.86 -31.81 -16.29
N ARG A 77 35.67 -32.39 -16.16
CA ARG A 77 34.53 -32.25 -17.08
C ARG A 77 33.70 -31.01 -16.72
N TYR A 78 33.65 -30.04 -17.62
CA TYR A 78 32.78 -28.87 -17.57
C TYR A 78 31.46 -29.23 -18.24
N SER A 79 30.34 -29.01 -17.56
CA SER A 79 29.05 -29.63 -17.88
C SER A 79 27.92 -28.61 -17.80
N PHE A 80 27.08 -28.53 -18.84
CA PHE A 80 25.88 -27.71 -18.87
C PHE A 80 24.66 -28.62 -18.96
N ASN A 81 23.81 -28.60 -17.93
CA ASN A 81 22.73 -29.56 -17.74
C ASN A 81 21.35 -28.90 -17.98
N ILE A 82 20.33 -29.73 -18.23
CA ILE A 82 19.01 -29.28 -18.72
C ILE A 82 18.22 -28.39 -17.76
N LEU A 83 18.41 -28.51 -16.44
CA LEU A 83 17.75 -27.65 -15.44
C LEU A 83 18.72 -26.56 -14.98
N PRO A 84 18.58 -25.28 -15.37
CA PRO A 84 19.52 -24.20 -15.02
C PRO A 84 19.48 -23.79 -13.54
N LEU A 85 18.61 -24.40 -12.74
CA LEU A 85 18.36 -24.09 -11.33
C LEU A 85 19.40 -24.74 -10.40
N GLY A 86 20.69 -24.45 -10.60
CA GLY A 86 21.76 -24.87 -9.68
C GLY A 86 23.13 -25.07 -10.32
N GLY A 87 23.96 -25.86 -9.64
CA GLY A 87 25.28 -26.32 -10.06
C GLY A 87 25.83 -27.35 -9.07
N TYR A 88 27.03 -27.89 -9.34
CA TYR A 88 27.83 -28.63 -8.35
C TYR A 88 29.29 -28.81 -8.77
N VAL A 89 30.21 -28.78 -7.80
CA VAL A 89 31.62 -29.21 -7.95
C VAL A 89 31.82 -30.63 -7.38
N LYS A 90 32.00 -31.65 -8.23
CA LYS A 90 32.37 -33.00 -7.74
C LYS A 90 33.88 -33.08 -7.48
N MET A 91 34.25 -33.03 -6.20
CA MET A 91 35.60 -33.24 -5.70
C MET A 91 35.83 -34.71 -5.32
N LEU A 92 37.00 -35.25 -5.68
CA LEU A 92 37.40 -36.62 -5.38
C LEU A 92 37.44 -36.87 -3.85
N GLY A 93 36.73 -37.88 -3.39
CA GLY A 93 36.75 -38.30 -1.99
C GLY A 93 35.96 -37.41 -1.02
N GLN A 94 35.15 -36.47 -1.52
CA GLN A 94 34.18 -35.75 -0.69
C GLN A 94 32.90 -36.59 -0.47
N GLU A 95 32.42 -37.26 -1.50
CA GLU A 95 31.20 -38.10 -1.47
C GLU A 95 31.44 -39.55 -1.93
N ASP A 96 32.68 -39.89 -2.32
CA ASP A 96 33.06 -41.19 -2.89
C ASP A 96 33.23 -42.29 -1.81
N PHE A 97 32.13 -42.61 -1.11
CA PHE A 97 32.08 -43.73 -0.17
C PHE A 97 31.94 -45.06 -0.92
N VAL A 98 32.94 -45.93 -0.83
CA VAL A 98 32.90 -47.29 -1.38
C VAL A 98 32.49 -48.25 -0.27
N VAL A 99 31.44 -49.04 -0.49
CA VAL A 99 31.09 -50.16 0.40
C VAL A 99 32.05 -51.32 0.13
N ASP A 100 32.80 -51.75 1.13
CA ASP A 100 33.69 -52.91 1.02
C ASP A 100 32.95 -54.25 1.15
N LYS A 101 33.67 -55.36 0.96
CA LYS A 101 33.09 -56.72 1.01
C LYS A 101 32.59 -57.14 2.41
N SER A 102 32.87 -56.34 3.44
CA SER A 102 32.39 -56.50 4.82
C SER A 102 31.21 -55.56 5.14
N GLY A 103 30.78 -54.70 4.20
CA GLY A 103 29.70 -53.75 4.40
C GLY A 103 30.12 -52.43 5.05
N GLU A 104 31.42 -52.16 5.22
CA GLU A 104 31.89 -50.88 5.74
C GLU A 104 32.07 -49.84 4.62
N LEU A 105 31.63 -48.61 4.89
CA LEU A 105 31.84 -47.45 4.01
C LEU A 105 33.28 -46.94 4.20
N LYS A 106 34.11 -47.06 3.17
CA LYS A 106 35.50 -46.56 3.15
C LYS A 106 35.70 -45.60 1.98
N VAL A 107 36.35 -44.46 2.25
CA VAL A 107 36.69 -43.48 1.21
C VAL A 107 37.91 -44.00 0.43
N LYS A 108 37.91 -43.80 -0.89
CA LYS A 108 39.00 -44.23 -1.78
C LYS A 108 40.29 -43.47 -1.45
N ALA A 109 41.33 -44.20 -1.02
CA ALA A 109 42.62 -43.62 -0.60
C ALA A 109 43.43 -43.12 -1.80
N ASP A 110 43.30 -41.83 -2.11
CA ASP A 110 44.00 -41.14 -3.21
C ASP A 110 44.69 -39.87 -2.65
N PRO A 111 45.99 -39.61 -2.93
CA PRO A 111 46.68 -38.41 -2.48
C PRO A 111 46.04 -37.08 -2.90
N ASP A 112 45.27 -37.08 -4.00
CA ASP A 112 44.55 -35.90 -4.51
C ASP A 112 43.07 -35.85 -4.09
N SER A 113 42.66 -36.72 -3.17
CA SER A 113 41.36 -36.64 -2.50
C SER A 113 41.26 -35.45 -1.54
N PHE A 114 40.03 -34.98 -1.32
CA PHE A 114 39.68 -33.96 -0.33
C PHE A 114 40.08 -34.38 1.09
N THR A 115 39.76 -35.61 1.50
CA THR A 115 39.99 -36.14 2.85
C THR A 115 41.46 -36.26 3.24
N HIS A 116 42.37 -36.48 2.28
CA HIS A 116 43.82 -36.52 2.54
C HIS A 116 44.42 -35.13 2.82
N LYS A 117 43.77 -34.03 2.40
CA LYS A 117 44.29 -32.67 2.66
C LYS A 117 44.11 -32.29 4.13
N SER A 118 44.96 -31.37 4.61
CA SER A 118 44.92 -30.92 6.00
C SER A 118 43.57 -30.27 6.34
N ILE A 119 43.16 -30.32 7.61
CA ILE A 119 41.87 -29.77 8.07
C ILE A 119 41.75 -28.29 7.67
N GLY A 120 42.84 -27.51 7.79
CA GLY A 120 42.85 -26.10 7.35
C GLY A 120 42.61 -25.91 5.85
N GLN A 121 43.18 -26.75 4.99
CA GLN A 121 42.89 -26.72 3.54
C GLN A 121 41.43 -27.11 3.27
N ARG A 122 40.91 -28.16 3.93
CA ARG A 122 39.50 -28.56 3.80
C ARG A 122 38.55 -27.43 4.26
N MET A 123 38.84 -26.76 5.37
CA MET A 123 38.06 -25.62 5.85
C MET A 123 38.05 -24.47 4.84
N VAL A 124 39.18 -24.14 4.21
CA VAL A 124 39.25 -23.11 3.16
C VAL A 124 38.39 -23.49 1.94
N ILE A 125 38.44 -24.75 1.49
CA ILE A 125 37.62 -25.23 0.35
C ILE A 125 36.12 -25.11 0.65
N VAL A 126 35.70 -25.47 1.87
CA VAL A 126 34.30 -25.44 2.29
C VAL A 126 33.80 -24.00 2.49
N SER A 127 34.60 -23.11 3.09
CA SER A 127 34.22 -21.69 3.21
C SER A 127 34.26 -20.91 1.88
N ALA A 128 34.91 -21.43 0.84
CA ALA A 128 35.17 -20.65 -0.38
C ALA A 128 33.90 -20.24 -1.14
N GLY A 129 32.88 -21.09 -1.22
CA GLY A 129 31.61 -20.73 -1.86
C GLY A 129 30.83 -19.66 -1.09
N VAL A 130 30.84 -19.72 0.25
CA VAL A 130 30.27 -18.68 1.13
C VAL A 130 31.00 -17.35 0.94
N ILE A 131 32.34 -17.37 0.90
CA ILE A 131 33.16 -16.18 0.68
C ILE A 131 32.90 -15.59 -0.72
N MET A 132 32.80 -16.41 -1.76
CA MET A 132 32.50 -15.94 -3.12
C MET A 132 31.10 -15.32 -3.24
N ASN A 133 30.10 -15.80 -2.49
CA ASN A 133 28.79 -15.13 -2.42
C ASN A 133 28.89 -13.74 -1.77
N LEU A 134 29.62 -13.58 -0.66
CA LEU A 134 29.83 -12.26 -0.04
C LEU A 134 30.60 -11.30 -0.97
N LEU A 135 31.61 -11.80 -1.69
CA LEU A 135 32.35 -11.03 -2.69
C LEU A 135 31.49 -10.65 -3.89
N PHE A 136 30.65 -11.58 -4.39
CA PHE A 136 29.69 -11.30 -5.46
C PHE A 136 28.69 -10.23 -5.04
N ALA A 137 28.10 -10.35 -3.85
CA ALA A 137 27.20 -9.35 -3.30
C ALA A 137 27.87 -7.97 -3.23
N ALA A 138 29.09 -7.88 -2.68
CA ALA A 138 29.82 -6.63 -2.59
C ALA A 138 30.12 -5.99 -3.96
N VAL A 139 30.56 -6.77 -4.95
CA VAL A 139 30.80 -6.30 -6.33
C VAL A 139 29.49 -5.91 -7.02
N ALA A 140 28.42 -6.68 -6.87
CA ALA A 140 27.12 -6.40 -7.47
C ALA A 140 26.47 -5.14 -6.88
N PHE A 141 26.55 -4.93 -5.56
CA PHE A 141 26.17 -3.67 -4.92
C PHE A 141 27.01 -2.51 -5.47
N ALA A 142 28.34 -2.64 -5.52
CA ALA A 142 29.23 -1.60 -6.03
C ALA A 142 28.88 -1.18 -7.48
N ILE A 143 28.60 -2.14 -8.36
CA ILE A 143 28.16 -1.88 -9.75
C ILE A 143 26.82 -1.11 -9.77
N VAL A 144 25.85 -1.49 -8.94
CA VAL A 144 24.56 -0.78 -8.86
C VAL A 144 24.73 0.64 -8.31
N ILE A 145 25.63 0.85 -7.37
CA ILE A 145 25.96 2.18 -6.82
C ILE A 145 26.66 3.04 -7.88
N MET A 146 27.59 2.48 -8.64
CA MET A 146 28.25 3.20 -9.75
C MET A 146 27.27 3.55 -10.88
N ALA A 147 26.32 2.68 -11.20
CA ALA A 147 25.25 2.98 -12.16
C ALA A 147 24.25 4.03 -11.64
N GLY A 148 24.20 4.21 -10.32
CA GLY A 148 23.24 5.03 -9.60
C GLY A 148 21.92 4.32 -9.39
N ARG A 149 21.43 4.35 -8.14
CA ARG A 149 20.15 3.77 -7.74
C ARG A 149 19.33 4.76 -6.94
N ASP A 150 18.05 4.80 -7.29
CA ASP A 150 17.05 5.62 -6.63
C ASP A 150 16.62 4.95 -5.31
N ARG A 151 16.70 5.68 -4.19
CA ARG A 151 16.33 5.19 -2.85
C ARG A 151 15.51 6.23 -2.09
N GLN A 152 14.75 5.79 -1.10
CA GLN A 152 14.12 6.73 -0.16
C GLN A 152 15.15 7.13 0.89
N PRO A 153 15.48 8.43 1.05
CA PRO A 153 16.42 8.88 2.07
C PRO A 153 15.83 8.69 3.47
N PRO A 154 16.65 8.69 4.54
CA PRO A 154 16.20 8.53 5.92
C PRO A 154 15.56 9.81 6.47
N VAL A 155 14.63 10.39 5.70
CA VAL A 155 13.83 11.56 6.07
C VAL A 155 12.53 11.08 6.69
N VAL A 156 12.21 11.63 7.85
CA VAL A 156 10.99 11.38 8.61
C VAL A 156 9.81 12.00 7.87
N GLY A 157 8.80 11.19 7.56
CA GLY A 157 7.49 11.65 7.10
C GLY A 157 6.56 11.93 8.27
N ASP A 158 5.27 11.64 8.11
CA ASP A 158 4.26 11.82 9.16
C ASP A 158 4.64 11.10 10.46
N VAL A 159 4.76 11.87 11.54
CA VAL A 159 4.99 11.36 12.90
C VAL A 159 3.64 11.08 13.55
N ALA A 160 3.38 9.81 13.89
CA ALA A 160 2.10 9.41 14.48
C ALA A 160 1.92 9.97 15.91
N PRO A 161 0.78 10.62 16.24
CA PRO A 161 0.59 11.19 17.59
C PRO A 161 0.69 10.13 18.71
N ASN A 162 1.34 10.51 19.81
CA ASN A 162 1.76 9.66 20.95
C ASN A 162 2.82 8.59 20.69
N SER A 163 3.31 8.41 19.46
CA SER A 163 4.34 7.40 19.15
C SER A 163 5.67 7.67 19.87
N PRO A 164 6.59 6.68 19.97
CA PRO A 164 7.93 6.92 20.48
C PRO A 164 8.65 8.09 19.78
N ALA A 165 8.49 8.24 18.46
CA ALA A 165 9.02 9.36 17.70
C ALA A 165 8.45 10.72 18.16
N ALA A 166 7.13 10.81 18.34
CA ALA A 166 6.48 12.02 18.85
C ALA A 166 6.97 12.38 20.26
N ARG A 167 7.18 11.38 21.13
CA ARG A 167 7.68 11.58 22.50
C ARG A 167 9.15 12.01 22.54
N ALA A 168 9.96 11.58 21.57
CA ALA A 168 11.34 12.04 21.40
C ALA A 168 11.46 13.40 20.68
N GLY A 169 10.34 14.01 20.28
CA GLY A 169 10.33 15.31 19.61
C GLY A 169 10.76 15.28 18.13
N LEU A 170 10.72 14.11 17.47
CA LEU A 170 10.89 14.02 16.02
C LEU A 170 9.76 14.74 15.28
N GLN A 171 10.08 15.30 14.12
CA GLN A 171 9.18 16.07 13.27
C GLN A 171 9.33 15.61 11.80
N SER A 172 8.25 15.73 11.03
CA SER A 172 8.29 15.46 9.60
C SER A 172 9.23 16.46 8.91
N GLY A 173 10.09 15.98 8.02
CA GLY A 173 11.21 16.71 7.43
C GLY A 173 12.56 16.59 8.17
N ASP A 174 12.61 15.94 9.35
CA ASP A 174 13.88 15.57 10.00
C ASP A 174 14.63 14.53 9.16
N ARG A 175 15.96 14.64 9.02
CA ARG A 175 16.82 13.59 8.43
C ARG A 175 17.57 12.85 9.54
N VAL A 176 17.42 11.53 9.62
CA VAL A 176 18.21 10.70 10.54
C VAL A 176 19.50 10.28 9.85
N ALA A 177 20.64 10.79 10.32
CA ALA A 177 21.96 10.46 9.80
C ALA A 177 22.54 9.17 10.41
N ALA A 178 22.24 8.88 11.68
CA ALA A 178 22.72 7.67 12.37
C ALA A 178 21.77 7.20 13.49
N ILE A 179 21.86 5.92 13.84
CA ILE A 179 21.20 5.29 14.99
C ILE A 179 22.28 4.62 15.85
N ASN A 180 22.34 4.94 17.15
CA ASN A 180 23.33 4.39 18.09
C ASN A 180 24.78 4.49 17.54
N GLY A 181 25.08 5.59 16.84
CA GLY A 181 26.38 5.87 16.21
C GLY A 181 26.66 5.12 14.90
N LYS A 182 25.71 4.33 14.37
CA LYS A 182 25.81 3.66 13.07
C LYS A 182 25.12 4.50 12.00
N GLU A 183 25.84 4.88 10.95
CA GLU A 183 25.29 5.67 9.84
C GLU A 183 24.14 4.93 9.13
N ILE A 184 23.15 5.71 8.70
CA ILE A 184 21.94 5.26 8.02
C ILE A 184 21.78 6.10 6.76
N HIS A 185 21.66 5.45 5.60
CA HIS A 185 21.63 6.16 4.31
C HIS A 185 20.30 5.99 3.54
N SER A 186 19.34 5.23 4.07
CA SER A 186 18.00 5.08 3.49
C SER A 186 16.92 4.88 4.56
N PHE A 187 15.66 5.13 4.19
CA PHE A 187 14.52 4.89 5.09
C PHE A 187 14.33 3.40 5.39
N GLU A 188 14.68 2.52 4.46
CA GLU A 188 14.67 1.07 4.68
C GLU A 188 15.75 0.66 5.71
N GLU A 189 16.99 1.18 5.59
CA GLU A 189 18.04 0.97 6.60
C GLU A 189 17.58 1.45 8.00
N PHE A 190 16.93 2.62 8.07
CA PHE A 190 16.32 3.15 9.29
C PHE A 190 15.26 2.19 9.87
N GLN A 191 14.30 1.77 9.04
CA GLN A 191 13.18 0.93 9.48
C GLN A 191 13.65 -0.45 9.93
N PHE A 192 14.64 -1.06 9.26
CA PHE A 192 15.23 -2.33 9.69
C PHE A 192 15.94 -2.21 11.04
N ALA A 193 16.71 -1.13 11.27
CA ALA A 193 17.38 -0.89 12.55
C ALA A 193 16.37 -0.71 13.71
N VAL A 194 15.25 -0.02 13.48
CA VAL A 194 14.16 0.10 14.46
C VAL A 194 13.43 -1.22 14.68
N MET A 195 13.21 -2.02 13.63
CA MET A 195 12.49 -3.30 13.73
C MET A 195 13.30 -4.37 14.47
N LEU A 196 14.62 -4.35 14.31
CA LEU A 196 15.57 -5.33 14.87
C LEU A 196 16.24 -4.87 16.17
N SER A 197 15.75 -3.81 16.82
CA SER A 197 16.23 -3.39 18.14
C SER A 197 15.91 -4.45 19.20
N ASP A 198 16.68 -4.44 20.29
CA ASP A 198 16.48 -5.35 21.41
C ASP A 198 15.23 -5.00 22.24
N VAL A 199 14.87 -5.87 23.18
CA VAL A 199 13.82 -5.56 24.17
C VAL A 199 14.31 -4.42 25.07
N ASP A 200 13.51 -3.38 25.19
CA ASP A 200 13.78 -2.15 25.96
C ASP A 200 15.05 -1.36 25.55
N GLU A 201 15.61 -1.64 24.37
CA GLU A 201 16.71 -0.85 23.79
C GLU A 201 16.26 0.58 23.46
N GLN A 202 16.96 1.57 24.03
CA GLN A 202 16.81 2.97 23.67
C GLN A 202 17.72 3.31 22.48
N LEU A 203 17.11 3.76 21.39
CA LEU A 203 17.82 4.18 20.19
C LEU A 203 18.09 5.69 20.27
N THR A 204 19.36 6.06 20.35
CA THR A 204 19.82 7.46 20.22
C THR A 204 19.95 7.80 18.75
N LEU A 205 19.30 8.88 18.32
CA LEU A 205 19.21 9.28 16.92
C LEU A 205 20.06 10.51 16.66
N ASP A 206 20.94 10.43 15.67
CA ASP A 206 21.62 11.61 15.10
C ASP A 206 20.69 12.22 14.05
N VAL A 207 20.09 13.36 14.39
CA VAL A 207 19.01 13.97 13.61
C VAL A 207 19.41 15.37 13.14
N GLU A 208 19.33 15.59 11.83
CA GLU A 208 19.46 16.89 11.21
C GLU A 208 18.06 17.52 11.00
N ARG A 209 17.85 18.72 11.53
CA ARG A 209 16.63 19.53 11.33
C ARG A 209 17.02 20.86 10.69
N GLY A 210 16.72 21.01 9.40
CA GLY A 210 16.92 22.27 8.67
C GLY A 210 18.38 22.73 8.58
N GLY A 211 19.32 21.83 8.27
CA GLY A 211 20.75 22.16 8.15
C GLY A 211 21.53 22.17 9.47
N LYS A 212 20.95 21.68 10.57
CA LYS A 212 21.58 21.63 11.90
C LYS A 212 21.30 20.31 12.60
N MET A 213 22.32 19.72 13.21
CA MET A 213 22.14 18.57 14.10
C MET A 213 21.39 18.99 15.38
N LEU A 214 20.48 18.15 15.86
CA LEU A 214 19.77 18.35 17.12
C LEU A 214 20.67 17.97 18.32
N ASP A 215 20.76 18.89 19.28
CA ASP A 215 21.41 18.70 20.58
C ASP A 215 20.44 19.17 21.69
N PRO A 216 20.05 18.32 22.66
CA PRO A 216 20.40 16.91 22.80
C PRO A 216 19.84 16.03 21.67
N LYS A 217 20.54 14.94 21.36
CA LYS A 217 20.11 13.91 20.41
C LYS A 217 18.76 13.30 20.84
N PRO A 218 17.75 13.19 19.97
CA PRO A 218 16.51 12.48 20.28
C PRO A 218 16.76 11.01 20.66
N VAL A 219 16.09 10.55 21.72
CA VAL A 219 16.15 9.15 22.17
C VAL A 219 14.76 8.53 22.09
N VAL A 220 14.61 7.47 21.28
CA VAL A 220 13.35 6.74 21.07
C VAL A 220 13.42 5.35 21.70
N LEU A 221 12.30 4.90 22.26
CA LEU A 221 12.12 3.54 22.77
C LEU A 221 11.10 2.80 21.86
N PRO A 222 11.53 1.89 20.97
CA PRO A 222 10.64 1.27 19.98
C PRO A 222 9.52 0.43 20.61
N GLU A 223 8.28 0.70 20.19
CA GLU A 223 7.11 -0.03 20.67
C GLU A 223 6.87 -1.30 19.84
N PHE A 224 6.69 -2.44 20.51
CA PHE A 224 6.34 -3.70 19.86
C PHE A 224 4.83 -3.74 19.56
N LYS A 225 4.49 -3.73 18.28
CA LYS A 225 3.12 -3.70 17.79
C LYS A 225 2.56 -5.13 17.67
N LYS A 226 1.81 -5.56 18.71
CA LYS A 226 1.31 -6.95 18.89
C LYS A 226 0.59 -7.54 17.66
N ASP A 227 -0.15 -6.72 16.90
CA ASP A 227 -0.91 -7.13 15.72
C ASP A 227 -0.06 -7.35 14.46
N GLN A 228 1.06 -6.63 14.32
CA GLN A 228 1.94 -6.73 13.15
C GLN A 228 3.22 -7.54 13.40
N LYS A 229 3.52 -7.84 14.68
CA LYS A 229 4.78 -8.45 15.15
C LYS A 229 6.01 -7.71 14.63
N ILE A 230 6.06 -6.39 14.87
CA ILE A 230 7.23 -5.55 14.56
C ILE A 230 7.45 -4.53 15.67
N ARG A 231 8.70 -4.12 15.88
CA ARG A 231 9.02 -2.87 16.58
C ARG A 231 8.88 -1.69 15.63
N GLN A 232 8.36 -0.58 16.15
CA GLN A 232 8.24 0.67 15.40
C GLN A 232 8.31 1.87 16.34
N ILE A 233 8.73 3.02 15.81
CA ILE A 233 8.64 4.31 16.52
C ILE A 233 7.49 5.20 16.01
N GLY A 234 6.70 4.72 15.05
CA GLY A 234 5.52 5.42 14.51
C GLY A 234 5.86 6.67 13.69
N ILE A 235 6.63 6.49 12.61
CA ILE A 235 6.83 7.47 11.54
C ILE A 235 6.54 6.84 10.18
N SER A 236 6.17 7.65 9.18
CA SER A 236 6.16 7.25 7.76
C SER A 236 7.44 7.73 7.04
N ASN A 237 7.57 7.37 5.77
CA ASN A 237 8.67 7.77 4.89
C ASN A 237 8.51 9.21 4.38
N GLY A 238 9.64 9.91 4.21
CA GLY A 238 9.68 11.27 3.69
C GLY A 238 8.97 11.44 2.34
N ARG A 239 8.27 12.57 2.19
CA ARG A 239 7.66 13.03 0.95
C ARG A 239 8.26 14.37 0.56
N ASN A 240 8.32 14.67 -0.74
CA ASN A 240 8.64 16.01 -1.18
C ASN A 240 7.39 16.92 -1.07
N ARG A 241 7.49 18.19 -1.48
CA ARG A 241 6.39 19.15 -1.41
C ARG A 241 5.53 19.23 -2.68
N ARG A 242 5.73 18.35 -3.67
CA ARG A 242 5.06 18.42 -4.98
C ARG A 242 3.81 17.57 -5.00
N VAL A 243 2.70 18.19 -5.42
CA VAL A 243 1.38 17.57 -5.42
C VAL A 243 1.28 16.48 -6.49
N ALA A 244 1.07 15.26 -6.02
CA ALA A 244 0.61 14.13 -6.79
C ALA A 244 -0.93 14.15 -6.84
N ILE A 245 -1.51 14.78 -7.86
CA ILE A 245 -2.85 14.44 -8.32
C ILE A 245 -2.68 13.28 -9.31
N PRO A 246 -3.36 12.13 -9.11
CA PRO A 246 -3.38 11.08 -10.13
C PRO A 246 -3.96 11.63 -11.43
N ALA A 247 -3.20 11.52 -12.52
CA ALA A 247 -3.60 12.01 -13.82
C ALA A 247 -4.78 11.19 -14.36
N VAL A 248 -6.00 11.72 -14.26
CA VAL A 248 -6.67 12.33 -15.42
C VAL A 248 -7.61 13.43 -14.93
N ALA A 249 -7.39 14.64 -15.42
CA ALA A 249 -8.42 15.64 -15.66
C ALA A 249 -8.24 16.15 -17.09
N PRO A 250 -9.29 16.63 -17.78
CA PRO A 250 -9.11 17.39 -19.02
C PRO A 250 -8.22 18.61 -18.78
N SER A 251 -7.42 18.99 -19.76
CA SER A 251 -6.51 20.15 -19.72
C SER A 251 -7.19 21.48 -19.41
N ASP A 252 -8.51 21.54 -19.61
CA ASP A 252 -9.21 22.79 -19.89
C ASP A 252 -9.87 23.42 -18.64
N VAL A 253 -9.71 22.82 -17.45
CA VAL A 253 -10.24 23.36 -16.18
C VAL A 253 -9.20 24.31 -15.55
N GLU A 254 -8.86 25.35 -16.30
CA GLU A 254 -7.89 26.42 -15.99
C GLU A 254 -8.36 27.40 -14.89
N SER A 255 -8.95 26.88 -13.79
CA SER A 255 -9.15 27.69 -12.59
C SER A 255 -7.80 28.02 -11.92
N SER A 256 -7.67 29.25 -11.42
CA SER A 256 -6.56 29.68 -10.55
C SER A 256 -6.61 28.99 -9.19
N ASP A 257 -7.82 28.86 -8.65
CA ASP A 257 -8.11 28.68 -7.22
C ASP A 257 -7.87 27.26 -6.67
N ARG A 258 -7.42 26.33 -7.51
CA ARG A 258 -7.23 24.90 -7.18
C ARG A 258 -5.78 24.46 -7.34
N LEU A 259 -5.40 23.45 -6.54
CA LEU A 259 -4.18 22.69 -6.75
C LEU A 259 -4.23 21.97 -8.10
N ARG A 260 -3.09 21.93 -8.79
CA ARG A 260 -2.82 21.15 -10.01
C ARG A 260 -1.74 20.11 -9.73
N GLN A 261 -1.58 19.15 -10.63
CA GLN A 261 -0.47 18.20 -10.56
C GLN A 261 0.87 18.97 -10.67
N PHE A 262 1.86 18.53 -9.89
CA PHE A 262 3.20 19.13 -9.79
C PHE A 262 3.29 20.53 -9.14
N ASP A 263 2.20 21.11 -8.65
CA ASP A 263 2.27 22.31 -7.78
C ASP A 263 3.15 21.99 -6.55
N GLU A 264 4.12 22.85 -6.23
CA GLU A 264 4.91 22.77 -5.00
C GLU A 264 4.22 23.55 -3.87
N LEU A 265 3.83 22.84 -2.82
CA LEU A 265 3.27 23.42 -1.59
C LEU A 265 4.36 24.19 -0.85
N TYR A 266 4.23 25.52 -0.69
CA TYR A 266 5.31 26.31 -0.11
C TYR A 266 4.89 27.25 1.03
N GLN A 267 3.71 27.88 0.99
CA GLN A 267 3.19 28.64 2.13
C GLN A 267 1.74 28.32 2.49
N ILE A 268 1.39 28.56 3.76
CA ILE A 268 0.02 28.52 4.28
C ILE A 268 -0.37 29.93 4.75
N VAL A 269 -1.56 30.39 4.36
CA VAL A 269 -2.18 31.62 4.85
C VAL A 269 -3.14 31.25 5.98
N LEU A 270 -2.78 31.63 7.21
CA LEU A 270 -3.61 31.39 8.38
C LEU A 270 -4.71 32.47 8.50
N PRO A 271 -5.88 32.19 9.11
CA PRO A 271 -6.97 33.16 9.20
C PRO A 271 -6.55 34.48 9.84
N GLY A 272 -6.56 35.56 9.04
CA GLY A 272 -6.20 36.91 9.49
C GLY A 272 -4.70 37.18 9.65
N GLY A 273 -3.82 36.35 9.08
CA GLY A 273 -2.37 36.55 9.13
C GLY A 273 -1.67 36.39 7.78
N GLU A 274 -0.42 36.87 7.72
CA GLU A 274 0.44 36.75 6.53
C GLU A 274 0.78 35.29 6.17
N PRO A 275 1.10 35.01 4.89
CA PRO A 275 1.60 33.70 4.47
C PRO A 275 2.86 33.29 5.23
N LYS A 276 2.95 32.01 5.64
CA LYS A 276 4.14 31.43 6.28
C LYS A 276 4.68 30.26 5.48
N GLU A 277 5.98 30.25 5.23
CA GLU A 277 6.68 29.18 4.50
C GLU A 277 6.87 27.93 5.37
N PHE A 278 6.65 26.76 4.77
CA PHE A 278 6.90 25.46 5.38
C PHE A 278 7.62 24.50 4.42
N LYS A 279 8.64 23.83 4.96
CA LYS A 279 9.39 22.77 4.26
C LYS A 279 8.86 21.35 4.53
N ASP A 280 8.04 21.19 5.57
CA ASP A 280 7.36 19.93 5.87
C ASP A 280 5.99 19.88 5.15
N PRO A 281 5.75 18.94 4.20
CA PRO A 281 4.45 18.76 3.57
C PRO A 281 3.35 18.36 4.57
N GLY A 282 3.72 17.74 5.70
CA GLY A 282 2.80 17.37 6.78
C GLY A 282 2.15 18.56 7.47
N VAL A 283 2.75 19.76 7.46
CA VAL A 283 2.10 20.97 8.02
C VAL A 283 0.83 21.31 7.23
N PHE A 284 0.88 21.19 5.90
CA PHE A 284 -0.25 21.48 5.01
C PHE A 284 -1.40 20.50 5.25
N SER A 285 -1.09 19.21 5.43
CA SER A 285 -2.11 18.20 5.77
C SER A 285 -2.72 18.45 7.16
N ARG A 286 -1.88 18.71 8.18
CA ARG A 286 -2.36 19.03 9.55
C ARG A 286 -3.25 20.28 9.58
N ALA A 287 -2.89 21.35 8.87
CA ALA A 287 -3.70 22.58 8.80
C ALA A 287 -5.09 22.35 8.20
N LEU A 288 -5.22 21.50 7.16
CA LEU A 288 -6.51 21.14 6.59
C LEU A 288 -7.39 20.30 7.53
N ILE A 289 -6.77 19.37 8.27
CA ILE A 289 -7.44 18.51 9.25
C ILE A 289 -7.96 19.35 10.43
N GLU A 290 -7.14 20.29 10.94
CA GLU A 290 -7.54 21.23 11.99
C GLU A 290 -8.67 22.18 11.53
N ALA A 291 -8.71 22.53 10.24
CA ALA A 291 -9.77 23.36 9.65
C ALA A 291 -11.13 22.64 9.48
N ARG A 292 -11.20 21.30 9.65
CA ARG A 292 -12.43 20.48 9.59
C ARG A 292 -13.29 20.73 8.33
N GLY A 293 -12.66 20.73 7.15
CA GLY A 293 -13.33 20.95 5.86
C GLY A 293 -13.58 22.42 5.49
N LYS A 294 -13.31 23.39 6.39
CA LYS A 294 -13.22 24.80 6.00
C LYS A 294 -12.03 25.00 5.05
N PRO A 295 -12.11 25.93 4.08
CA PRO A 295 -11.01 26.21 3.18
C PRO A 295 -9.83 26.87 3.92
N VAL A 296 -8.64 26.34 3.68
CA VAL A 296 -7.35 26.97 4.00
C VAL A 296 -6.77 27.48 2.68
N GLU A 297 -6.18 28.67 2.69
CA GLU A 297 -5.51 29.23 1.51
C GLU A 297 -4.01 28.89 1.56
N PHE A 298 -3.49 28.30 0.49
CA PHE A 298 -2.07 28.02 0.30
C PHE A 298 -1.49 28.93 -0.78
N VAL A 299 -0.19 29.21 -0.69
CA VAL A 299 0.60 29.72 -1.83
C VAL A 299 1.46 28.58 -2.34
N VAL A 300 1.36 28.31 -3.64
CA VAL A 300 2.06 27.22 -4.32
C VAL A 300 2.90 27.73 -5.47
N ARG A 301 4.02 27.06 -5.76
CA ARG A 301 4.83 27.33 -6.96
C ARG A 301 4.41 26.35 -8.06
N ARG A 302 3.86 26.87 -9.15
CA ARG A 302 3.34 26.11 -10.28
C ARG A 302 4.37 26.07 -11.41
N PRO A 303 4.82 24.89 -11.89
CA PRO A 303 5.72 24.78 -13.03
C PRO A 303 5.11 25.44 -14.28
N LYS A 304 5.89 26.24 -15.03
CA LYS A 304 5.41 26.88 -16.26
C LYS A 304 5.24 25.89 -17.41
N ASP A 305 6.14 24.92 -17.50
CA ASP A 305 5.98 23.74 -18.34
C ASP A 305 5.94 22.50 -17.44
N ALA A 306 4.73 21.94 -17.28
CA ALA A 306 4.49 20.72 -16.52
C ALA A 306 4.67 19.44 -17.36
N ALA A 307 4.69 19.55 -18.70
CA ALA A 307 4.78 18.41 -19.62
C ALA A 307 6.23 17.99 -19.88
N SER A 308 7.18 18.93 -19.76
CA SER A 308 8.63 18.67 -19.86
C SER A 308 9.28 18.09 -18.59
N LEU A 309 8.54 17.92 -17.50
CA LEU A 309 9.08 17.46 -16.23
C LEU A 309 9.46 15.98 -16.26
N THR A 310 10.74 15.68 -16.05
CA THR A 310 11.21 14.29 -15.96
C THR A 310 10.85 13.66 -14.60
N PRO A 311 10.78 12.32 -14.48
CA PRO A 311 10.50 11.65 -13.21
C PRO A 311 11.49 12.04 -12.10
N GLU A 312 12.77 12.19 -12.43
CA GLU A 312 13.83 12.59 -11.49
C GLU A 312 13.58 14.02 -10.98
N ALA A 313 13.13 14.92 -11.86
CA ALA A 313 12.73 16.27 -11.48
C ALA A 313 11.50 16.25 -10.55
N VAL A 314 10.51 15.39 -10.80
CA VAL A 314 9.28 15.29 -10.01
C VAL A 314 9.50 14.68 -8.63
N LEU A 315 10.35 13.64 -8.53
CA LEU A 315 10.53 12.82 -7.33
C LEU A 315 11.69 13.32 -6.43
N GLY A 316 12.65 14.03 -7.00
CA GLY A 316 13.83 14.55 -6.31
C GLY A 316 13.54 15.64 -5.26
N HIS A 317 14.58 15.98 -4.49
CA HIS A 317 14.52 17.02 -3.47
C HIS A 317 14.58 18.42 -4.10
N GLU A 318 13.42 18.99 -4.39
CA GLU A 318 13.22 20.41 -4.76
C GLU A 318 14.17 20.97 -5.86
N PRO A 319 14.33 20.28 -7.01
CA PRO A 319 15.13 20.83 -8.11
C PRO A 319 14.50 22.13 -8.62
N ALA A 320 15.35 23.13 -8.88
CA ALA A 320 14.92 24.46 -9.31
C ALA A 320 14.16 24.41 -10.63
N LEU A 321 12.86 24.69 -10.58
CA LEU A 321 11.97 24.79 -11.74
C LEU A 321 11.61 26.25 -12.00
N ASP A 322 11.47 26.61 -13.27
CA ASP A 322 10.82 27.87 -13.63
C ASP A 322 9.33 27.80 -13.31
N THR A 323 8.88 28.66 -12.41
CA THR A 323 7.59 28.57 -11.73
C THR A 323 6.90 29.92 -11.63
N THR A 324 5.59 29.90 -11.39
CA THR A 324 4.79 31.07 -10.98
C THR A 324 4.12 30.80 -9.63
N GLU A 325 3.99 31.81 -8.78
CA GLU A 325 3.22 31.67 -7.55
C GLU A 325 1.70 31.76 -7.83
N ALA A 326 0.92 30.88 -7.19
CA ALA A 326 -0.54 30.88 -7.24
C ALA A 326 -1.11 30.76 -5.82
N ARG A 327 -2.21 31.47 -5.54
CA ARG A 327 -3.02 31.30 -4.33
C ARG A 327 -4.17 30.35 -4.62
N VAL A 328 -4.29 29.30 -3.81
CA VAL A 328 -5.26 28.21 -4.00
C VAL A 328 -6.02 27.94 -2.71
N LYS A 329 -7.32 27.63 -2.80
CA LYS A 329 -8.18 27.34 -1.64
C LYS A 329 -8.45 25.85 -1.56
N VAL A 330 -7.89 25.24 -0.52
CA VAL A 330 -7.84 23.79 -0.33
C VAL A 330 -8.70 23.43 0.88
N GLN A 331 -9.51 22.38 0.75
CA GLN A 331 -10.35 21.85 1.83
C GLN A 331 -9.91 20.43 2.17
N ALA A 332 -9.97 20.05 3.45
CA ALA A 332 -9.99 18.63 3.80
C ALA A 332 -11.31 18.02 3.32
N VAL A 333 -11.28 16.76 2.89
CA VAL A 333 -12.49 16.02 2.52
C VAL A 333 -12.94 15.17 3.70
N TRP A 334 -14.24 15.18 3.98
CA TRP A 334 -14.83 14.29 4.98
C TRP A 334 -14.76 12.83 4.54
N SER A 335 -14.21 11.98 5.40
CA SER A 335 -14.16 10.52 5.21
C SER A 335 -14.66 9.83 6.48
N PRO A 336 -15.68 8.96 6.41
CA PRO A 336 -15.93 8.02 7.48
C PRO A 336 -14.79 7.00 7.53
N MET A 337 -14.44 6.52 8.72
CA MET A 337 -13.60 5.33 8.85
C MET A 337 -14.42 4.08 8.52
N ALA A 338 -14.16 3.52 7.34
CA ALA A 338 -14.58 2.18 6.99
C ALA A 338 -13.76 1.14 7.77
N TYR A 339 -14.44 0.35 8.61
CA TYR A 339 -13.92 -0.91 9.13
C TYR A 339 -14.79 -2.06 8.61
N GLU A 340 -14.15 -3.17 8.23
CA GLU A 340 -14.82 -4.45 8.01
C GLU A 340 -15.12 -5.10 9.38
N GLU A 341 -16.40 -5.34 9.67
CA GLU A 341 -16.89 -6.06 10.87
C GLU A 341 -17.78 -7.21 10.36
N GLY A 342 -17.16 -8.33 9.99
CA GLY A 342 -17.78 -9.35 9.12
C GLY A 342 -17.92 -8.83 7.67
N ASP A 343 -18.99 -9.22 6.98
CA ASP A 343 -19.27 -8.80 5.60
C ASP A 343 -19.71 -7.33 5.46
N GLN A 344 -19.72 -6.54 6.55
CA GLN A 344 -20.18 -5.15 6.54
C GLN A 344 -19.07 -4.12 6.66
N VAL A 345 -19.09 -3.14 5.74
CA VAL A 345 -18.23 -1.96 5.74
C VAL A 345 -18.93 -0.84 6.54
N THR A 346 -18.45 -0.58 7.75
CA THR A 346 -19.15 0.24 8.78
C THR A 346 -19.07 1.76 8.60
N GLY A 347 -18.56 2.25 7.47
CA GLY A 347 -18.24 3.67 7.25
C GLY A 347 -19.45 4.58 6.98
N SER A 348 -20.17 5.00 8.04
CA SER A 348 -21.33 5.91 7.93
C SER A 348 -21.41 6.96 9.06
N LEU A 349 -22.11 8.07 8.79
CA LEU A 349 -22.44 9.11 9.77
C LEU A 349 -23.83 8.81 10.37
N LEU A 350 -23.87 8.19 11.55
CA LEU A 350 -25.12 7.81 12.24
C LEU A 350 -26.09 6.97 11.37
N GLY A 351 -25.53 6.16 10.47
CA GLY A 351 -26.24 5.34 9.50
C GLY A 351 -26.18 5.85 8.06
N LEU A 352 -25.93 7.15 7.85
CA LEU A 352 -25.88 7.78 6.52
C LEU A 352 -24.53 7.52 5.82
N VAL A 353 -24.55 6.84 4.67
CA VAL A 353 -23.36 6.58 3.84
C VAL A 353 -23.27 7.61 2.69
N PRO A 354 -22.09 8.20 2.42
CA PRO A 354 -21.89 9.12 1.30
C PRO A 354 -21.69 8.39 -0.04
N ARG A 355 -21.92 9.09 -1.15
CA ARG A 355 -21.54 8.63 -2.50
C ARG A 355 -20.02 8.45 -2.63
N LEU A 356 -19.62 7.62 -3.58
CA LEU A 356 -18.23 7.39 -3.94
C LEU A 356 -17.78 8.25 -5.11
N SER A 357 -16.54 8.73 -5.02
CA SER A 357 -15.76 9.35 -6.08
C SER A 357 -14.51 8.53 -6.36
N ILE A 358 -14.01 8.58 -7.59
CA ILE A 358 -12.76 7.94 -7.99
C ILE A 358 -11.59 8.84 -7.54
N ARG A 359 -10.77 8.36 -6.60
CA ARG A 359 -9.54 9.04 -6.12
C ARG A 359 -8.35 8.71 -7.01
N MET A 360 -8.35 7.55 -7.67
CA MET A 360 -7.36 7.12 -8.66
C MET A 360 -7.95 5.96 -9.47
N ALA A 361 -7.67 5.88 -10.77
CA ALA A 361 -7.79 4.64 -11.53
C ALA A 361 -6.37 4.08 -11.77
N ASP A 362 -6.20 2.77 -11.75
CA ASP A 362 -4.90 2.16 -12.02
C ASP A 362 -4.58 2.21 -13.53
N GLU A 363 -3.38 2.65 -13.86
CA GLU A 363 -2.94 2.84 -15.26
C GLU A 363 -3.04 1.54 -16.09
N LYS A 364 -3.60 1.65 -17.30
CA LYS A 364 -3.89 0.59 -18.27
C LYS A 364 -4.85 -0.49 -17.78
N LYS A 365 -5.55 -0.30 -16.65
CA LYS A 365 -6.54 -1.24 -16.09
C LYS A 365 -8.00 -0.84 -16.40
N SER A 366 -8.96 -1.51 -15.79
CA SER A 366 -10.36 -1.56 -16.24
C SER A 366 -11.09 -0.21 -16.10
N PHE A 367 -10.99 0.46 -14.94
CA PHE A 367 -11.65 1.76 -14.71
C PHE A 367 -11.13 2.87 -15.64
N GLU A 368 -9.82 2.95 -15.87
CA GLU A 368 -9.25 3.91 -16.82
C GLU A 368 -9.69 3.59 -18.26
N ALA A 369 -9.68 2.32 -18.66
CA ALA A 369 -10.11 1.88 -19.99
C ALA A 369 -11.61 2.16 -20.29
N ALA A 370 -12.45 2.24 -19.26
CA ALA A 370 -13.85 2.68 -19.36
C ALA A 370 -13.99 4.20 -19.59
N GLY A 371 -12.94 4.98 -19.35
CA GLY A 371 -12.92 6.44 -19.46
C GLY A 371 -13.16 7.19 -18.13
N ALA A 372 -13.03 6.50 -16.99
CA ALA A 372 -13.23 7.08 -15.67
C ALA A 372 -11.98 7.83 -15.17
N GLN A 373 -12.19 8.96 -14.49
CA GLN A 373 -11.17 9.98 -14.21
C GLN A 373 -11.13 10.39 -12.73
N PHE A 374 -10.14 11.21 -12.34
CA PHE A 374 -10.04 11.73 -10.98
C PHE A 374 -11.25 12.61 -10.63
N GLY A 375 -11.89 12.33 -9.50
CA GLY A 375 -13.05 13.08 -9.00
C GLY A 375 -14.40 12.65 -9.60
N ASP A 376 -14.44 11.71 -10.55
CA ASP A 376 -15.68 11.17 -11.10
C ASP A 376 -16.53 10.52 -10.01
N VAL A 377 -17.78 10.97 -9.84
CA VAL A 377 -18.69 10.47 -8.80
C VAL A 377 -19.56 9.37 -9.37
N ILE A 378 -19.43 8.16 -8.83
CA ILE A 378 -20.17 6.99 -9.30
C ILE A 378 -21.67 7.24 -9.08
N ALA A 379 -22.43 7.22 -10.17
CA ALA A 379 -23.86 7.45 -10.21
C ALA A 379 -24.61 6.12 -10.32
N ARG A 380 -24.13 5.20 -11.16
CA ARG A 380 -24.64 3.83 -11.32
C ARG A 380 -23.49 2.86 -11.59
N ILE A 381 -23.57 1.62 -11.10
CA ILE A 381 -22.71 0.51 -11.53
C ILE A 381 -23.54 -0.77 -11.65
N GLY A 382 -23.40 -1.53 -12.74
CA GLY A 382 -24.12 -2.79 -12.94
C GLY A 382 -25.66 -2.69 -12.93
N GLY A 383 -26.22 -1.48 -13.08
CA GLY A 383 -27.64 -1.17 -12.92
C GLY A 383 -28.00 -0.52 -11.58
N GLU A 384 -27.21 -0.73 -10.54
CA GLU A 384 -27.47 -0.21 -9.19
C GLU A 384 -27.06 1.25 -9.03
N SER A 385 -27.94 2.07 -8.47
CA SER A 385 -27.79 3.54 -8.39
C SER A 385 -27.28 4.01 -7.01
N HIS A 386 -26.49 5.08 -7.01
CA HIS A 386 -25.80 5.63 -5.83
C HIS A 386 -24.97 4.59 -5.03
N PRO A 387 -24.17 3.71 -5.66
CA PRO A 387 -23.62 2.53 -4.98
C PRO A 387 -22.62 2.84 -3.85
N SER A 388 -22.76 2.12 -2.73
CA SER A 388 -21.77 2.07 -1.65
C SER A 388 -20.57 1.18 -2.00
N TYR A 389 -19.46 1.28 -1.25
CA TYR A 389 -18.21 0.58 -1.59
C TYR A 389 -18.38 -0.95 -1.60
N ALA A 390 -19.14 -1.49 -0.65
CA ALA A 390 -19.48 -2.91 -0.61
C ALA A 390 -20.28 -3.35 -1.85
N LEU A 391 -21.16 -2.51 -2.38
CA LEU A 391 -21.94 -2.80 -3.59
C LEU A 391 -21.08 -2.76 -4.86
N VAL A 392 -20.19 -1.76 -5.00
CA VAL A 392 -19.22 -1.70 -6.11
C VAL A 392 -18.32 -2.95 -6.11
N ARG A 393 -17.80 -3.33 -4.92
CA ARG A 393 -17.00 -4.54 -4.72
C ARG A 393 -17.76 -5.78 -5.17
N LYS A 394 -18.95 -6.03 -4.60
CA LYS A 394 -19.77 -7.20 -4.89
C LYS A 394 -20.06 -7.34 -6.40
N ILE A 395 -20.49 -6.27 -7.06
CA ILE A 395 -20.84 -6.29 -8.49
C ILE A 395 -19.62 -6.65 -9.36
N ILE A 396 -18.42 -6.22 -8.98
CA ILE A 396 -17.16 -6.56 -9.66
C ILE A 396 -16.75 -8.01 -9.38
N GLU A 397 -16.86 -8.48 -8.13
CA GLU A 397 -16.54 -9.84 -7.72
C GLU A 397 -17.48 -10.88 -8.38
N GLU A 398 -18.75 -10.55 -8.59
CA GLU A 398 -19.75 -11.40 -9.26
C GLU A 398 -19.65 -11.40 -10.81
N ASN A 399 -18.88 -10.49 -11.41
CA ASN A 399 -18.77 -10.32 -12.87
C ASN A 399 -17.32 -10.36 -13.44
N PRO A 400 -16.51 -11.38 -13.11
CA PRO A 400 -15.15 -11.52 -13.65
C PRO A 400 -15.13 -11.62 -15.17
N GLY A 401 -14.35 -10.74 -15.83
CA GLY A 401 -14.15 -10.73 -17.28
C GLY A 401 -15.36 -10.29 -18.11
N LYS A 402 -16.47 -9.89 -17.49
CA LYS A 402 -17.71 -9.50 -18.19
C LYS A 402 -17.83 -7.97 -18.28
N PRO A 403 -18.45 -7.41 -19.34
CA PRO A 403 -18.84 -6.01 -19.36
C PRO A 403 -19.80 -5.67 -18.21
N VAL A 404 -19.47 -4.62 -17.46
CA VAL A 404 -20.27 -4.00 -16.40
C VAL A 404 -20.48 -2.53 -16.79
N GLU A 405 -21.71 -2.04 -16.75
CA GLU A 405 -21.94 -0.60 -16.94
C GLU A 405 -21.40 0.21 -15.76
N LEU A 406 -20.69 1.30 -16.05
CA LEU A 406 -20.24 2.30 -15.08
C LEU A 406 -20.72 3.68 -15.55
N ALA A 407 -21.57 4.32 -14.75
CA ALA A 407 -22.07 5.67 -14.99
C ALA A 407 -21.48 6.62 -13.95
N VAL A 408 -20.83 7.69 -14.40
CA VAL A 408 -20.12 8.66 -13.55
C VAL A 408 -20.53 10.09 -13.84
N SER A 409 -21.02 10.79 -12.81
CA SER A 409 -21.21 12.24 -12.87
C SER A 409 -19.85 12.90 -12.61
N ARG A 410 -19.30 13.55 -13.64
CA ARG A 410 -18.04 14.31 -13.53
C ARG A 410 -18.32 15.70 -12.96
N PRO A 411 -17.86 16.06 -11.75
CA PRO A 411 -18.21 17.33 -11.12
C PRO A 411 -17.75 18.53 -11.94
N GLY A 412 -18.72 19.27 -12.50
CA GLY A 412 -18.49 20.42 -13.39
C GLY A 412 -18.79 20.18 -14.87
N VAL A 413 -19.40 19.05 -15.25
CA VAL A 413 -19.76 18.73 -16.65
C VAL A 413 -21.28 18.52 -16.78
N ALA A 414 -21.87 19.10 -17.83
CA ALA A 414 -23.32 19.11 -18.13
C ALA A 414 -23.59 18.90 -19.64
N ASN A 415 -24.78 18.39 -19.98
CA ASN A 415 -24.82 17.11 -20.69
C ASN A 415 -26.30 16.66 -20.97
N HIS A 416 -26.77 15.96 -22.03
CA HIS A 416 -27.95 15.05 -21.90
C HIS A 416 -28.18 13.99 -23.01
N GLY A 417 -29.27 13.19 -22.91
CA GLY A 417 -29.82 12.22 -23.86
C GLY A 417 -30.47 12.90 -25.08
N LEU A 418 -29.64 13.63 -25.79
CA LEU A 418 -29.93 14.43 -26.97
C LEU A 418 -28.78 14.14 -27.96
N SER A 419 -28.87 14.57 -29.22
CA SER A 419 -27.69 14.54 -30.10
C SER A 419 -26.60 15.49 -29.58
N ALA A 420 -25.33 15.31 -29.96
CA ALA A 420 -24.22 16.16 -29.48
C ALA A 420 -24.46 17.67 -29.70
N ALA A 421 -25.12 18.04 -30.81
CA ALA A 421 -25.54 19.41 -31.09
C ALA A 421 -26.70 19.88 -30.18
N THR A 422 -27.63 19.00 -29.84
CA THR A 422 -28.77 19.31 -28.98
C THR A 422 -28.37 19.36 -27.49
N ILE A 423 -27.36 18.57 -27.08
CA ILE A 423 -26.62 18.73 -25.82
C ILE A 423 -26.06 20.15 -25.76
N ALA A 424 -25.27 20.55 -26.77
CA ALA A 424 -24.66 21.86 -26.82
C ALA A 424 -25.71 22.98 -26.70
N MET A 425 -26.80 22.93 -27.47
CA MET A 425 -27.86 23.95 -27.45
C MET A 425 -28.59 24.06 -26.10
N LEU A 426 -28.83 22.94 -25.39
CA LEU A 426 -29.43 23.00 -24.04
C LEU A 426 -28.45 23.45 -22.96
N VAL A 427 -27.16 23.14 -23.11
CA VAL A 427 -26.10 23.65 -22.21
C VAL A 427 -25.88 25.16 -22.44
N GLU A 428 -25.95 25.62 -23.68
CA GLU A 428 -25.78 27.03 -24.10
C GLU A 428 -26.86 27.97 -23.53
N HIS A 429 -28.12 27.53 -23.49
CA HIS A 429 -29.24 28.35 -22.98
C HIS A 429 -29.69 28.02 -21.54
N ARG A 430 -29.01 27.07 -20.89
CA ARG A 430 -29.36 26.40 -19.64
C ARG A 430 -29.98 27.29 -18.55
N GLU A 431 -29.26 28.30 -18.04
CA GLU A 431 -29.73 29.09 -16.89
C GLU A 431 -30.88 30.06 -17.22
N ALA A 432 -30.97 30.56 -18.47
CA ALA A 432 -32.10 31.37 -18.89
C ALA A 432 -33.41 30.56 -18.86
N LEU A 433 -33.33 29.29 -19.28
CA LEU A 433 -34.45 28.36 -19.28
C LEU A 433 -34.85 27.94 -17.85
N ILE A 434 -33.87 27.68 -16.97
CA ILE A 434 -34.10 27.46 -15.53
C ILE A 434 -34.83 28.66 -14.92
N ALA A 435 -34.34 29.88 -15.14
CA ALA A 435 -34.93 31.10 -14.57
C ALA A 435 -36.33 31.41 -15.14
N ALA A 436 -36.59 31.12 -16.41
CA ALA A 436 -37.92 31.23 -17.02
C ALA A 436 -38.89 30.23 -16.38
N ALA A 437 -38.55 28.94 -16.35
CA ALA A 437 -39.41 27.88 -15.83
C ALA A 437 -39.73 28.03 -14.33
N LEU A 438 -38.80 28.57 -13.53
CA LEU A 438 -39.01 28.89 -12.11
C LEU A 438 -40.00 30.03 -11.85
N LYS A 439 -40.29 30.87 -12.86
CA LYS A 439 -41.37 31.86 -12.80
C LYS A 439 -42.66 31.32 -13.43
N ASN A 440 -42.55 30.74 -14.62
CA ASN A 440 -43.66 30.10 -15.32
C ASN A 440 -43.11 29.07 -16.33
N VAL A 441 -43.50 27.82 -16.14
CA VAL A 441 -43.12 26.67 -16.98
C VAL A 441 -43.40 26.92 -18.47
N ALA A 442 -44.58 27.47 -18.80
CA ALA A 442 -44.97 27.71 -20.18
C ALA A 442 -44.04 28.69 -20.90
N THR A 443 -43.45 29.65 -20.17
CA THR A 443 -42.47 30.59 -20.71
C THR A 443 -41.16 29.90 -21.07
N GLY A 444 -40.69 28.96 -20.23
CA GLY A 444 -39.50 28.16 -20.53
C GLY A 444 -39.68 27.21 -21.72
N VAL A 445 -40.85 26.57 -21.83
CA VAL A 445 -41.18 25.67 -22.95
C VAL A 445 -41.22 26.41 -24.29
N ASN A 446 -41.81 27.62 -24.32
CA ASN A 446 -41.88 28.42 -25.54
C ASN A 446 -40.49 28.89 -26.00
N GLN A 447 -39.62 29.30 -25.08
CA GLN A 447 -38.27 29.76 -25.43
C GLN A 447 -37.37 28.65 -25.98
N VAL A 448 -37.45 27.43 -25.46
CA VAL A 448 -36.80 26.27 -26.10
C VAL A 448 -37.35 26.01 -27.50
N SER A 449 -38.66 26.20 -27.70
CA SER A 449 -39.30 25.93 -28.99
C SER A 449 -38.82 26.87 -30.11
N GLU A 450 -38.68 28.17 -29.83
CA GLU A 450 -38.10 29.14 -30.79
C GLU A 450 -36.62 28.82 -31.11
N LEU A 451 -35.82 28.52 -30.07
CA LEU A 451 -34.40 28.21 -30.23
C LEU A 451 -34.18 26.93 -31.03
N ALA A 452 -34.95 25.88 -30.72
CA ALA A 452 -34.89 24.60 -31.41
C ALA A 452 -35.29 24.70 -32.88
N GLN A 453 -36.36 25.43 -33.22
CA GLN A 453 -36.76 25.64 -34.63
C GLN A 453 -35.74 26.43 -35.45
N LYS A 454 -34.98 27.34 -34.82
CA LYS A 454 -33.99 28.18 -35.50
C LYS A 454 -32.64 27.49 -35.72
N HIS A 455 -32.26 26.56 -34.85
CA HIS A 455 -30.88 26.05 -34.77
C HIS A 455 -30.71 24.53 -34.84
N LEU A 456 -31.78 23.73 -34.75
CA LEU A 456 -31.71 22.27 -34.83
C LEU A 456 -32.47 21.72 -36.05
N PRO A 457 -32.08 20.56 -36.61
CA PRO A 457 -32.90 19.84 -37.57
C PRO A 457 -34.28 19.52 -36.99
N GLU A 458 -35.32 19.65 -37.82
CA GLU A 458 -36.74 19.59 -37.40
C GLU A 458 -37.08 18.35 -36.54
N ALA A 459 -36.50 17.19 -36.86
CA ALA A 459 -36.69 15.95 -36.11
C ALA A 459 -36.06 15.92 -34.71
N ASP A 460 -34.98 16.65 -34.46
CA ASP A 460 -34.36 16.80 -33.13
C ASP A 460 -35.00 17.97 -32.36
N ALA A 461 -35.38 19.04 -33.04
CA ALA A 461 -36.18 20.12 -32.47
C ALA A 461 -37.52 19.61 -31.90
N ALA A 462 -38.23 18.77 -32.66
CA ALA A 462 -39.49 18.15 -32.23
C ALA A 462 -39.31 17.25 -30.98
N LYS A 463 -38.23 16.46 -30.92
CA LYS A 463 -37.91 15.63 -29.74
C LYS A 463 -37.63 16.48 -28.51
N LEU A 464 -36.81 17.52 -28.64
CA LEU A 464 -36.45 18.41 -27.53
C LEU A 464 -37.70 19.12 -26.99
N ASN A 465 -38.50 19.72 -27.87
CA ASN A 465 -39.73 20.41 -27.48
C ASN A 465 -40.70 19.45 -26.78
N ALA A 466 -40.83 18.21 -27.27
CA ALA A 466 -41.62 17.16 -26.64
C ALA A 466 -41.03 16.57 -25.34
N ALA A 467 -39.77 16.89 -24.99
CA ALA A 467 -39.17 16.59 -23.70
C ALA A 467 -39.43 17.72 -22.69
N VAL A 468 -39.13 18.97 -23.04
CA VAL A 468 -39.32 20.11 -22.12
C VAL A 468 -40.79 20.43 -21.84
N ALA A 469 -41.70 20.23 -22.81
CA ALA A 469 -43.14 20.45 -22.63
C ALA A 469 -43.80 19.52 -21.60
N LYS A 470 -43.08 18.50 -21.09
CA LYS A 470 -43.55 17.56 -20.06
C LYS A 470 -43.00 17.86 -18.66
N LEU A 471 -42.09 18.83 -18.52
CA LEU A 471 -41.50 19.21 -17.24
C LEU A 471 -42.48 20.09 -16.46
N ALA A 472 -43.08 19.53 -15.40
CA ALA A 472 -44.28 20.09 -14.78
C ALA A 472 -44.08 21.37 -13.93
N ASP A 473 -42.88 21.62 -13.41
CA ASP A 473 -42.55 22.82 -12.63
C ASP A 473 -41.09 23.28 -12.84
N GLY A 474 -40.76 24.48 -12.37
CA GLY A 474 -39.42 25.07 -12.51
C GLY A 474 -38.30 24.36 -11.74
N THR A 475 -38.64 23.61 -10.69
CA THR A 475 -37.72 22.74 -9.94
C THR A 475 -37.49 21.44 -10.69
N ALA A 476 -38.51 20.88 -11.35
CA ALA A 476 -38.36 19.77 -12.28
C ALA A 476 -37.46 20.17 -13.47
N TRP A 477 -37.68 21.37 -14.04
CA TRP A 477 -36.79 21.97 -15.05
C TRP A 477 -35.35 22.14 -14.57
N ARG A 478 -35.15 22.76 -13.39
CA ARG A 478 -33.83 22.90 -12.77
C ARG A 478 -33.15 21.55 -12.57
N LYS A 479 -33.85 20.60 -11.93
CA LYS A 479 -33.34 19.24 -11.63
C LYS A 479 -33.01 18.49 -12.93
N TRP A 480 -33.83 18.64 -13.99
CA TRP A 480 -33.56 18.07 -15.30
C TRP A 480 -32.30 18.67 -15.92
N LEU A 481 -32.19 20.01 -15.95
CA LEU A 481 -30.99 20.72 -16.45
C LEU A 481 -29.76 20.61 -15.53
N GLU A 482 -29.88 20.09 -14.30
CA GLU A 482 -28.77 19.80 -13.38
C GLU A 482 -28.29 18.33 -13.42
N ASN A 483 -29.21 17.37 -13.58
CA ASN A 483 -28.92 15.91 -13.64
C ASN A 483 -28.90 15.38 -15.08
N VAL A 484 -28.75 16.33 -15.97
CA VAL A 484 -28.55 16.28 -17.41
C VAL A 484 -27.29 15.41 -17.66
N ASP A 485 -27.38 14.35 -18.49
CA ASP A 485 -26.28 13.36 -18.74
C ASP A 485 -26.05 12.91 -20.23
N VAL A 486 -24.81 13.03 -20.78
CA VAL A 486 -24.44 12.73 -22.18
C VAL A 486 -24.10 11.27 -22.44
N HIS A 487 -23.82 10.49 -21.38
CA HIS A 487 -22.85 9.39 -21.36
C HIS A 487 -22.39 8.82 -22.71
N ALA A 488 -21.36 9.44 -23.29
CA ALA A 488 -20.47 8.81 -24.26
C ALA A 488 -19.36 8.03 -23.50
N LEU A 489 -19.74 6.97 -22.79
CA LEU A 489 -18.85 6.15 -21.96
C LEU A 489 -18.80 4.69 -22.42
N LYS A 490 -17.72 3.99 -22.06
CA LYS A 490 -17.47 2.59 -22.42
C LYS A 490 -17.76 1.68 -21.22
N PRO A 491 -18.15 0.41 -21.43
CA PRO A 491 -18.32 -0.53 -20.32
C PRO A 491 -16.99 -0.83 -19.62
N LEU A 492 -17.06 -0.98 -18.31
CA LEU A 492 -15.99 -1.54 -17.48
C LEU A 492 -15.86 -3.04 -17.77
N VAL A 493 -14.65 -3.58 -17.88
CA VAL A 493 -14.44 -5.04 -18.05
C VAL A 493 -13.47 -5.52 -16.98
N PRO A 494 -13.96 -5.99 -15.81
CA PRO A 494 -13.10 -6.31 -14.66
C PRO A 494 -12.12 -7.45 -14.98
N ARG A 495 -10.83 -7.18 -14.90
CA ARG A 495 -9.78 -8.19 -15.13
C ARG A 495 -9.61 -9.09 -13.90
N ALA A 496 -9.94 -10.37 -14.06
CA ALA A 496 -9.50 -11.40 -13.13
C ALA A 496 -7.98 -11.60 -13.24
N ASN A 497 -7.28 -11.73 -12.12
CA ASN A 497 -5.84 -12.00 -12.15
C ASN A 497 -5.58 -13.45 -12.59
N PHE A 498 -4.67 -13.64 -13.54
CA PHE A 498 -4.29 -14.99 -13.98
C PHE A 498 -3.57 -15.76 -12.85
N ALA A 499 -3.99 -17.01 -12.62
CA ALA A 499 -3.32 -17.95 -11.74
C ALA A 499 -2.90 -19.19 -12.52
N LEU A 500 -1.61 -19.54 -12.47
CA LEU A 500 -1.06 -20.70 -13.19
C LEU A 500 -1.57 -22.04 -12.59
N LEU A 501 -1.85 -22.04 -11.29
CA LEU A 501 -2.41 -23.15 -10.51
C LEU A 501 -3.33 -22.57 -9.41
N GLY A 502 -4.39 -23.30 -9.06
CA GLY A 502 -5.37 -22.87 -8.06
C GLY A 502 -6.51 -22.02 -8.63
N LYS A 503 -7.30 -21.40 -7.75
CA LYS A 503 -8.31 -20.40 -8.16
C LYS A 503 -7.61 -19.05 -8.35
N ALA A 504 -7.98 -18.34 -9.41
CA ALA A 504 -7.71 -16.90 -9.50
C ALA A 504 -8.32 -16.18 -8.27
N PRO A 505 -7.62 -15.21 -7.66
CA PRO A 505 -8.25 -14.33 -6.68
C PRO A 505 -9.36 -13.52 -7.37
N PRO A 506 -10.37 -13.04 -6.62
CA PRO A 506 -11.46 -12.24 -7.20
C PRO A 506 -10.92 -11.01 -7.95
N PRO A 507 -11.64 -10.52 -8.98
CA PRO A 507 -11.29 -9.26 -9.63
C PRO A 507 -11.21 -8.13 -8.59
N ALA A 508 -10.05 -7.49 -8.52
CA ALA A 508 -9.90 -6.32 -7.65
C ALA A 508 -10.61 -5.11 -8.29
N ILE A 509 -11.11 -4.20 -7.46
CA ILE A 509 -11.46 -2.85 -7.94
C ILE A 509 -10.15 -2.16 -8.33
N ASP A 510 -9.88 -2.03 -9.64
CA ASP A 510 -8.69 -1.35 -10.15
C ASP A 510 -8.82 0.20 -10.17
N ALA A 511 -9.48 0.71 -9.13
CA ALA A 511 -9.58 2.13 -8.82
C ALA A 511 -9.62 2.33 -7.29
N MET A 512 -8.82 3.27 -6.79
CA MET A 512 -8.94 3.75 -5.42
C MET A 512 -10.20 4.64 -5.33
N LEU A 513 -11.17 4.22 -4.55
CA LEU A 513 -12.40 4.98 -4.31
C LEU A 513 -12.28 5.79 -3.01
N ARG A 514 -12.89 6.98 -2.97
CA ARG A 514 -13.03 7.82 -1.77
C ARG A 514 -14.45 8.36 -1.68
N THR A 515 -14.94 8.55 -0.46
CA THR A 515 -16.19 9.27 -0.22
C THR A 515 -16.17 10.67 -0.85
N MET A 516 -17.32 11.08 -1.38
CA MET A 516 -17.51 12.35 -2.07
C MET A 516 -18.18 13.36 -1.13
N ASP A 517 -17.57 14.55 -1.05
CA ASP A 517 -18.12 15.71 -0.33
C ASP A 517 -18.63 16.73 -1.36
N GLU A 518 -19.84 16.47 -1.88
CA GLU A 518 -20.50 17.29 -2.90
C GLU A 518 -21.06 18.61 -2.33
N SER A 519 -21.66 19.43 -3.19
CA SER A 519 -22.54 20.54 -2.79
C SER A 519 -23.99 20.11 -2.47
N GLN A 520 -24.30 18.81 -2.58
CA GLN A 520 -25.57 18.20 -2.19
C GLN A 520 -25.31 16.92 -1.39
N LEU A 521 -25.95 16.77 -0.23
CA LEU A 521 -25.74 15.63 0.68
C LEU A 521 -26.52 14.38 0.23
N VAL A 522 -26.09 13.76 -0.86
CA VAL A 522 -26.73 12.54 -1.41
C VAL A 522 -26.33 11.31 -0.60
N VAL A 523 -27.31 10.68 0.03
CA VAL A 523 -27.20 9.43 0.79
C VAL A 523 -27.11 8.25 -0.19
N ALA A 524 -25.98 7.56 -0.20
CA ALA A 524 -25.71 6.39 -1.05
C ALA A 524 -26.30 5.09 -0.49
N ASP A 525 -26.32 4.97 0.84
CA ASP A 525 -26.74 3.75 1.54
C ASP A 525 -27.14 4.14 2.97
N VAL A 526 -27.96 3.31 3.62
CA VAL A 526 -28.47 3.54 4.97
C VAL A 526 -28.27 2.28 5.81
N VAL A 527 -27.19 2.28 6.60
CA VAL A 527 -26.83 1.15 7.47
C VAL A 527 -27.96 0.92 8.47
N ALA A 528 -28.61 -0.24 8.43
CA ALA A 528 -29.76 -0.52 9.29
C ALA A 528 -29.39 -0.63 10.77
N LYS A 529 -28.26 -1.28 11.09
CA LYS A 529 -27.80 -1.55 12.46
C LYS A 529 -26.27 -1.48 12.58
N PHE A 530 -25.79 -1.11 13.77
CA PHE A 530 -24.42 -1.33 14.22
C PHE A 530 -24.43 -2.43 15.31
N GLY A 531 -23.96 -3.63 14.96
CA GLY A 531 -24.18 -4.81 15.79
C GLY A 531 -25.66 -5.09 15.99
N THR A 532 -26.14 -5.08 17.24
CA THR A 532 -27.56 -5.26 17.57
C THR A 532 -28.39 -3.98 17.55
N THR A 533 -27.75 -2.80 17.59
CA THR A 533 -28.42 -1.49 17.76
C THR A 533 -28.82 -0.88 16.42
N GLU A 534 -30.06 -0.41 16.30
CA GLU A 534 -30.57 0.31 15.12
C GLU A 534 -29.92 1.69 14.96
N THR A 535 -29.68 2.13 13.71
CA THR A 535 -29.06 3.45 13.49
C THR A 535 -30.11 4.58 13.47
N PRO A 536 -29.75 5.81 13.89
CA PRO A 536 -30.63 6.97 13.79
C PRO A 536 -31.17 7.23 12.37
N ALA A 537 -30.39 6.98 11.32
CA ALA A 537 -30.83 7.16 9.94
C ALA A 537 -31.91 6.14 9.50
N HIS A 538 -31.76 4.88 9.92
CA HIS A 538 -32.76 3.84 9.66
C HIS A 538 -34.05 4.11 10.45
N ALA A 539 -33.93 4.39 11.74
CA ALA A 539 -35.07 4.71 12.61
C ALA A 539 -35.81 5.99 12.20
N ALA A 540 -35.13 6.97 11.59
CA ALA A 540 -35.75 8.17 11.03
C ALA A 540 -36.44 7.94 9.67
N GLY A 541 -36.31 6.74 9.07
CA GLY A 541 -36.92 6.38 7.79
C GLY A 541 -36.37 7.17 6.61
N ILE A 542 -35.05 7.40 6.59
CA ILE A 542 -34.37 8.09 5.49
C ILE A 542 -34.11 7.07 4.36
N PRO A 543 -34.54 7.33 3.12
CA PRO A 543 -34.30 6.41 2.01
C PRO A 543 -32.93 6.63 1.35
N VAL A 544 -32.46 5.60 0.65
CA VAL A 544 -31.34 5.71 -0.30
C VAL A 544 -31.68 6.72 -1.41
N GLY A 545 -30.69 7.50 -1.86
CA GLY A 545 -30.88 8.59 -2.81
C GLY A 545 -31.47 9.87 -2.20
N ALA A 546 -31.73 9.91 -0.89
CA ALA A 546 -32.14 11.13 -0.21
C ALA A 546 -31.04 12.20 -0.28
N VAL A 547 -31.42 13.44 -0.56
CA VAL A 547 -30.56 14.61 -0.45
C VAL A 547 -30.87 15.31 0.86
N ILE A 548 -29.95 15.31 1.82
CA ILE A 548 -30.10 16.11 3.05
C ILE A 548 -29.97 17.60 2.70
N THR A 549 -30.81 18.45 3.30
CA THR A 549 -30.93 19.88 2.94
C THR A 549 -30.86 20.84 4.11
N ALA A 550 -31.33 20.47 5.31
CA ALA A 550 -31.21 21.28 6.52
C ALA A 550 -31.15 20.44 7.81
N VAL A 551 -30.57 21.03 8.87
CA VAL A 551 -30.61 20.54 10.27
C VAL A 551 -31.07 21.69 11.15
N ASP A 552 -32.12 21.49 11.96
CA ASP A 552 -32.78 22.52 12.79
C ASP A 552 -33.09 23.79 11.98
N GLY A 553 -33.61 23.62 10.76
CA GLY A 553 -33.91 24.69 9.80
C GLY A 553 -32.68 25.36 9.14
N LYS A 554 -31.46 25.06 9.58
CA LYS A 554 -30.23 25.63 9.00
C LYS A 554 -29.79 24.83 7.77
N PRO A 555 -29.61 25.44 6.59
CA PRO A 555 -29.20 24.71 5.39
C PRO A 555 -27.85 24.01 5.55
N VAL A 556 -27.75 22.77 5.08
CA VAL A 556 -26.52 21.97 5.02
C VAL A 556 -26.31 21.45 3.60
N ARG A 557 -25.06 21.49 3.13
CA ARG A 557 -24.68 21.14 1.74
C ARG A 557 -23.51 20.18 1.63
N GLN A 558 -22.66 20.10 2.66
CA GLN A 558 -21.43 19.31 2.70
C GLN A 558 -21.40 18.43 3.97
N TRP A 559 -20.73 17.28 3.92
CA TRP A 559 -20.76 16.28 5.00
C TRP A 559 -20.10 16.78 6.28
N TYR A 560 -19.08 17.63 6.19
CA TYR A 560 -18.53 18.30 7.37
C TYR A 560 -19.59 19.16 8.09
N GLN A 561 -20.46 19.86 7.35
CA GLN A 561 -21.52 20.70 7.92
C GLN A 561 -22.57 19.87 8.65
N LEU A 562 -22.94 18.72 8.08
CA LEU A 562 -23.84 17.76 8.72
C LEU A 562 -23.19 17.15 9.98
N SER A 563 -21.91 16.79 9.92
CA SER A 563 -21.20 16.20 11.06
C SER A 563 -20.98 17.18 12.22
N GLU A 564 -20.68 18.46 11.94
CA GLU A 564 -20.54 19.50 12.97
C GLU A 564 -21.92 19.94 13.50
N ALA A 565 -22.98 19.92 12.69
CA ALA A 565 -24.36 20.11 13.16
C ALA A 565 -24.79 18.99 14.12
N PHE A 566 -24.46 17.72 13.82
CA PHE A 566 -24.65 16.62 14.75
C PHE A 566 -23.72 16.71 15.98
N ARG A 567 -22.45 17.14 15.85
CA ARG A 567 -21.56 17.39 17.01
C ARG A 567 -22.20 18.40 17.97
N GLY A 568 -22.73 19.52 17.45
CA GLY A 568 -23.49 20.52 18.20
C GLY A 568 -24.90 20.10 18.63
N ALA A 569 -25.28 18.84 18.40
CA ALA A 569 -26.56 18.25 18.81
C ALA A 569 -26.41 16.90 19.53
N ALA A 570 -25.19 16.48 19.88
CA ALA A 570 -24.97 15.19 20.53
C ALA A 570 -25.75 15.08 21.85
N GLY A 571 -26.61 14.06 21.97
CA GLY A 571 -27.47 13.83 23.13
C GLY A 571 -28.85 14.52 23.05
N ARG A 572 -29.21 15.16 21.92
CA ARG A 572 -30.56 15.69 21.68
C ARG A 572 -31.11 15.27 20.31
N ALA A 573 -32.41 15.45 20.13
CA ALA A 573 -33.00 15.38 18.80
C ALA A 573 -32.72 16.66 17.99
N VAL A 574 -32.67 16.50 16.67
CA VAL A 574 -32.70 17.56 15.66
C VAL A 574 -33.89 17.38 14.72
N GLU A 575 -34.28 18.44 14.04
CA GLU A 575 -35.11 18.34 12.84
C GLU A 575 -34.22 18.21 11.61
N LEU A 576 -34.25 17.05 10.95
CA LEU A 576 -33.47 16.77 9.75
C LEU A 576 -34.37 16.85 8.51
N THR A 577 -34.11 17.80 7.63
CA THR A 577 -34.90 18.01 6.40
C THR A 577 -34.18 17.45 5.19
N PHE A 578 -34.83 16.55 4.45
CA PHE A 578 -34.31 15.94 3.23
C PHE A 578 -35.29 16.02 2.06
N ARG A 579 -34.77 15.78 0.85
CA ARG A 579 -35.54 15.64 -0.40
C ARG A 579 -35.21 14.29 -1.03
N ALA A 580 -36.21 13.43 -1.24
CA ALA A 580 -36.06 12.15 -1.95
C ALA A 580 -37.13 12.07 -3.06
N ALA A 581 -36.70 11.84 -4.30
CA ALA A 581 -37.53 12.07 -5.50
C ALA A 581 -38.18 13.48 -5.49
N ASP A 582 -39.47 13.54 -5.16
CA ASP A 582 -40.30 14.75 -5.07
C ASP A 582 -40.78 15.02 -3.63
N LEU A 583 -40.55 14.08 -2.70
CA LEU A 583 -40.87 14.20 -1.29
C LEU A 583 -39.84 15.09 -0.59
N HIS A 584 -40.25 16.27 -0.15
CA HIS A 584 -39.52 17.07 0.83
C HIS A 584 -40.08 16.79 2.23
N LYS A 585 -39.25 16.27 3.14
CA LYS A 585 -39.69 15.79 4.46
C LYS A 585 -38.72 16.24 5.54
N THR A 586 -39.25 16.83 6.60
CA THR A 586 -38.54 16.97 7.89
C THR A 586 -38.86 15.77 8.77
N VAL A 587 -37.84 15.15 9.36
CA VAL A 587 -37.97 14.06 10.32
C VAL A 587 -37.27 14.42 11.63
N LYS A 588 -37.83 13.99 12.76
CA LYS A 588 -37.14 14.05 14.05
C LYS A 588 -36.04 13.00 14.06
N PHE A 589 -34.79 13.44 14.08
CA PHE A 589 -33.61 12.59 14.05
C PHE A 589 -32.94 12.65 15.42
N ASN A 590 -32.77 11.50 16.10
CA ASN A 590 -32.17 11.46 17.43
C ASN A 590 -30.65 11.35 17.32
N VAL A 591 -29.90 12.36 17.76
CA VAL A 591 -28.43 12.34 17.70
C VAL A 591 -27.90 11.77 19.03
N PRO A 592 -27.24 10.59 19.03
CA PRO A 592 -26.70 10.00 20.25
C PRO A 592 -25.67 10.91 20.93
N GLY A 593 -25.57 10.80 22.26
CA GLY A 593 -24.50 11.47 23.00
C GLY A 593 -23.13 10.90 22.60
N ASP A 594 -22.10 11.74 22.55
CA ASP A 594 -20.75 11.33 22.17
C ASP A 594 -19.71 11.92 23.13
N ILE A 595 -18.72 11.10 23.48
CA ILE A 595 -17.61 11.44 24.39
C ILE A 595 -16.74 12.61 23.89
N CYS A 596 -16.54 12.72 22.58
CA CYS A 596 -15.76 13.77 21.93
C CYS A 596 -16.52 15.10 21.90
N ALA A 597 -17.85 15.06 21.77
CA ALA A 597 -18.69 16.24 21.86
C ALA A 597 -18.79 16.74 23.31
N ALA A 598 -19.05 15.84 24.26
CA ALA A 598 -19.22 16.18 25.68
C ALA A 598 -17.95 16.72 26.36
N LEU A 599 -16.77 16.38 25.84
CA LEU A 599 -15.46 16.84 26.33
C LEU A 599 -14.83 17.94 25.46
N ASP A 600 -15.59 18.49 24.50
CA ASP A 600 -15.15 19.34 23.38
C ASP A 600 -13.74 19.00 22.84
N MET A 601 -13.56 17.73 22.47
CA MET A 601 -12.27 17.25 22.00
C MET A 601 -11.92 17.91 20.66
N PRO A 602 -10.71 18.51 20.54
CA PRO A 602 -10.18 18.96 19.26
C PRO A 602 -10.14 17.81 18.25
N GLN A 603 -10.31 18.12 16.97
CA GLN A 603 -10.37 17.07 15.94
C GLN A 603 -9.04 16.31 15.85
N GLY A 604 -9.10 15.00 15.58
CA GLY A 604 -7.93 14.12 15.58
C GLY A 604 -7.33 13.84 16.96
N SER A 605 -7.93 14.32 18.05
CA SER A 605 -7.54 13.92 19.40
C SER A 605 -7.77 12.41 19.62
N ARG A 606 -6.88 11.77 20.37
CA ARG A 606 -6.88 10.32 20.64
C ARG A 606 -7.12 10.08 22.13
N ILE A 607 -8.12 9.28 22.47
CA ILE A 607 -8.39 8.88 23.86
C ILE A 607 -7.27 7.93 24.32
N ALA A 608 -6.61 8.26 25.41
CA ALA A 608 -5.48 7.52 25.96
C ALA A 608 -5.88 6.60 27.13
N LYS A 609 -6.81 7.03 28.00
CA LYS A 609 -7.41 6.20 29.06
C LYS A 609 -8.89 6.51 29.25
N ILE A 610 -9.65 5.51 29.67
CA ILE A 610 -11.01 5.66 30.24
C ILE A 610 -11.06 4.85 31.54
N ASP A 611 -11.47 5.45 32.65
CA ASP A 611 -11.55 4.78 33.96
C ASP A 611 -10.21 4.09 34.35
N GLY A 612 -9.10 4.79 34.10
CA GLY A 612 -7.72 4.31 34.29
C GLY A 612 -7.24 3.24 33.30
N LYS A 613 -8.10 2.70 32.43
CA LYS A 613 -7.80 1.57 31.53
C LYS A 613 -7.34 2.05 30.16
N THR A 614 -6.35 1.33 29.62
CA THR A 614 -5.81 1.49 28.26
C THR A 614 -6.30 0.42 27.28
N GLU A 615 -6.89 -0.68 27.78
CA GLU A 615 -7.36 -1.81 26.96
C GLU A 615 -8.53 -2.55 27.60
N VAL A 616 -9.21 -3.37 26.80
CA VAL A 616 -10.42 -4.12 27.19
C VAL A 616 -10.47 -5.46 26.46
N ASN A 617 -10.73 -6.53 27.21
CA ASN A 617 -11.00 -7.85 26.64
C ASN A 617 -12.47 -7.95 26.17
N VAL A 618 -12.64 -8.51 24.99
CA VAL A 618 -13.91 -8.67 24.26
C VAL A 618 -13.91 -10.07 23.64
N THR A 619 -15.02 -10.81 23.74
CA THR A 619 -15.20 -12.06 23.00
C THR A 619 -15.82 -11.73 21.65
N ASP A 620 -15.27 -12.28 20.55
CA ASP A 620 -15.85 -12.13 19.21
C ASP A 620 -17.03 -13.08 18.96
N ALA A 621 -17.62 -13.01 17.76
CA ALA A 621 -18.73 -13.86 17.35
C ALA A 621 -18.34 -15.35 17.19
N GLU A 622 -17.04 -15.63 17.04
CA GLU A 622 -16.47 -16.98 16.99
C GLU A 622 -16.16 -17.55 18.39
N GLY A 623 -16.43 -16.81 19.46
CA GLY A 623 -16.16 -17.20 20.85
C GLY A 623 -14.71 -17.02 21.30
N THR A 624 -13.85 -16.40 20.48
CA THR A 624 -12.44 -16.18 20.79
C THR A 624 -12.24 -14.87 21.56
N LEU A 625 -11.41 -14.90 22.60
CA LEU A 625 -11.09 -13.72 23.40
C LEU A 625 -10.06 -12.84 22.66
N ARG A 626 -10.42 -11.60 22.34
CA ARG A 626 -9.51 -10.58 21.78
C ARG A 626 -9.34 -9.42 22.76
N THR A 627 -8.13 -8.90 22.88
CA THR A 627 -7.84 -7.65 23.61
C THR A 627 -7.87 -6.48 22.63
N LEU A 628 -8.72 -5.49 22.88
CA LEU A 628 -8.76 -4.24 22.13
C LEU A 628 -8.11 -3.12 22.96
N SER A 629 -7.17 -2.39 22.38
CA SER A 629 -6.45 -1.30 23.07
C SER A 629 -6.87 0.07 22.54
N LEU A 630 -6.89 1.08 23.42
CA LEU A 630 -7.12 2.47 23.03
C LEU A 630 -5.99 2.96 22.09
N PRO A 631 -6.27 3.85 21.12
CA PRO A 631 -7.50 4.64 20.95
C PRO A 631 -8.53 4.00 19.99
N ASP A 632 -8.55 2.67 19.80
CA ASP A 632 -9.55 2.02 18.95
C ASP A 632 -10.98 2.38 19.42
N TRP A 633 -11.82 2.87 18.51
CA TRP A 633 -13.19 3.30 18.85
C TRP A 633 -14.05 2.15 19.39
N ARG A 634 -13.72 0.89 19.05
CA ARG A 634 -14.35 -0.31 19.61
C ARG A 634 -13.91 -0.55 21.05
N ALA A 635 -12.62 -0.31 21.37
CA ALA A 635 -12.15 -0.34 22.75
C ALA A 635 -12.84 0.74 23.60
N VAL A 636 -13.02 1.94 23.05
CA VAL A 636 -13.83 3.01 23.68
C VAL A 636 -15.28 2.54 23.89
N ARG A 637 -15.95 2.02 22.86
CA ARG A 637 -17.34 1.51 22.93
C ARG A 637 -17.52 0.47 24.03
N GLU A 638 -16.65 -0.53 24.11
CA GLU A 638 -16.77 -1.60 25.11
C GLU A 638 -16.33 -1.17 26.53
N LEU A 639 -15.44 -0.18 26.68
CA LEU A 639 -15.15 0.45 27.97
C LEU A 639 -16.33 1.31 28.47
N LEU A 640 -17.01 2.03 27.57
CA LEU A 640 -18.21 2.81 27.91
C LEU A 640 -19.38 1.91 28.29
N LYS A 641 -19.68 0.85 27.52
CA LYS A 641 -20.71 -0.15 27.90
C LYS A 641 -20.49 -0.73 29.30
N LYS A 642 -19.25 -1.02 29.68
CA LYS A 642 -18.87 -1.52 31.02
C LYS A 642 -18.92 -0.45 32.12
N SER A 643 -19.27 0.79 31.77
CA SER A 643 -19.28 1.97 32.64
C SER A 643 -20.63 2.70 32.68
N VAL A 644 -21.68 2.17 32.03
CA VAL A 644 -23.05 2.74 32.06
C VAL A 644 -23.51 2.99 33.51
N GLY A 645 -24.12 4.15 33.73
CA GLY A 645 -24.56 4.61 35.06
C GLY A 645 -23.47 5.27 35.90
N LYS A 646 -22.24 5.42 35.38
CA LYS A 646 -21.11 6.05 36.08
C LYS A 646 -20.63 7.31 35.36
N SER A 647 -20.01 8.21 36.10
CA SER A 647 -19.14 9.24 35.53
C SER A 647 -17.69 8.77 35.59
N VAL A 648 -17.02 8.67 34.44
CA VAL A 648 -15.65 8.14 34.34
C VAL A 648 -14.65 9.24 33.96
N PRO A 649 -13.41 9.21 34.51
CA PRO A 649 -12.33 10.06 34.04
C PRO A 649 -11.84 9.58 32.67
N VAL A 650 -11.56 10.53 31.79
CA VAL A 650 -11.12 10.31 30.41
C VAL A 650 -9.86 11.14 30.16
N GLU A 651 -8.74 10.46 29.91
CA GLU A 651 -7.51 11.10 29.43
C GLU A 651 -7.48 11.05 27.90
N TYR A 652 -7.22 12.18 27.24
CA TYR A 652 -7.02 12.25 25.80
C TYR A 652 -5.82 13.12 25.44
N VAL A 653 -5.35 13.00 24.21
CA VAL A 653 -4.22 13.77 23.68
C VAL A 653 -4.59 14.40 22.34
N THR A 654 -4.26 15.68 22.15
CA THR A 654 -4.53 16.42 20.92
C THR A 654 -3.56 16.02 19.79
N ILE A 655 -3.81 16.47 18.55
CA ILE A 655 -2.84 16.36 17.44
C ILE A 655 -1.50 17.01 17.84
N GLN A 656 -1.56 18.10 18.61
CA GLN A 656 -0.43 18.90 19.08
C GLN A 656 0.27 18.28 20.32
N ALA A 657 0.04 17.00 20.59
CA ALA A 657 0.60 16.21 21.69
C ALA A 657 0.25 16.68 23.12
N GLU A 658 -0.63 17.66 23.29
CA GLU A 658 -1.11 18.10 24.60
C GLU A 658 -1.95 17.01 25.28
N ARG A 659 -1.61 16.63 26.51
CA ARG A 659 -2.47 15.77 27.35
C ARG A 659 -3.54 16.61 28.03
N ARG A 660 -4.80 16.18 27.93
CA ARG A 660 -5.97 16.79 28.58
C ARG A 660 -6.81 15.71 29.26
N THR A 661 -7.52 16.08 30.32
CA THR A 661 -8.38 15.18 31.10
C THR A 661 -9.75 15.80 31.30
N GLY A 662 -10.80 15.00 31.23
CA GLY A 662 -12.16 15.41 31.57
C GLY A 662 -12.97 14.25 32.17
N THR A 663 -14.24 14.52 32.48
CA THR A 663 -15.15 13.53 33.08
C THR A 663 -16.36 13.34 32.19
N PHE A 664 -16.69 12.09 31.85
CA PHE A 664 -17.81 11.75 30.98
C PHE A 664 -18.85 10.90 31.71
N ALA A 665 -20.11 11.36 31.73
CA ALA A 665 -21.24 10.63 32.33
C ALA A 665 -21.82 9.65 31.32
N VAL A 666 -21.72 8.35 31.61
CA VAL A 666 -22.07 7.29 30.67
C VAL A 666 -23.50 6.80 30.90
N THR A 667 -24.30 6.78 29.83
CA THR A 667 -25.68 6.30 29.77
C THR A 667 -25.79 5.29 28.63
N GLU A 668 -26.87 4.50 28.60
CA GLU A 668 -27.09 3.52 27.52
C GLU A 668 -27.05 4.17 26.12
N PHE A 669 -27.51 5.43 26.02
CA PHE A 669 -27.65 6.21 24.79
C PHE A 669 -26.40 7.01 24.36
N ASN A 670 -25.26 6.87 25.05
CA ASN A 670 -24.00 7.54 24.68
C ASN A 670 -22.77 6.61 24.70
N THR A 671 -22.97 5.30 24.63
CA THR A 671 -21.89 4.30 24.60
C THR A 671 -21.19 4.16 23.24
N ASP A 672 -21.78 4.66 22.15
CA ASP A 672 -21.21 4.58 20.80
C ASP A 672 -20.45 5.87 20.44
N PRO A 673 -19.11 5.86 20.33
CA PRO A 673 -18.29 7.04 20.08
C PRO A 673 -18.24 7.34 18.56
N TRP A 674 -19.39 7.71 17.99
CA TRP A 674 -19.56 7.89 16.56
C TRP A 674 -18.70 9.02 15.96
N LEU A 675 -18.32 10.04 16.72
CA LEU A 675 -17.37 11.07 16.27
C LEU A 675 -15.94 10.54 16.10
N LEU A 676 -15.55 9.48 16.81
CA LEU A 676 -14.24 8.84 16.57
C LEU A 676 -14.18 8.17 15.20
N ARG A 677 -15.31 7.88 14.55
CA ARG A 677 -15.37 7.35 13.18
C ARG A 677 -15.36 8.43 12.09
N VAL A 678 -15.37 9.72 12.47
CA VAL A 678 -15.28 10.87 11.53
C VAL A 678 -13.83 11.31 11.35
N GLN A 679 -13.30 11.12 10.14
CA GLN A 679 -12.00 11.66 9.73
C GLN A 679 -12.15 12.80 8.73
N TYR A 680 -11.16 13.67 8.76
CA TYR A 680 -10.85 14.61 7.68
C TYR A 680 -9.55 14.15 7.05
N GLN A 681 -9.49 14.09 5.73
CA GLN A 681 -8.29 13.76 4.97
C GLN A 681 -7.87 14.93 4.10
N ASP A 682 -6.58 15.01 3.78
CA ASP A 682 -6.10 15.89 2.72
C ASP A 682 -6.77 15.56 1.38
N SER A 683 -6.99 16.63 0.59
CA SER A 683 -7.54 16.52 -0.77
C SER A 683 -6.46 16.22 -1.83
N PHE A 684 -5.18 16.24 -1.43
CA PHE A 684 -4.01 16.00 -2.27
C PHE A 684 -3.16 14.85 -1.70
N MET A 685 -2.16 14.42 -2.46
CA MET A 685 -1.01 13.66 -1.95
C MET A 685 0.27 14.36 -2.42
N CYS A 686 1.41 14.09 -1.80
CA CYS A 686 2.71 14.51 -2.33
C CYS A 686 3.52 13.30 -2.79
N TYR A 687 4.39 13.50 -3.77
CA TYR A 687 5.27 12.44 -4.27
C TYR A 687 6.22 11.93 -3.16
N PRO A 688 6.56 10.62 -3.15
CA PRO A 688 7.57 10.10 -2.23
C PRO A 688 8.90 10.79 -2.50
N LEU A 689 9.63 11.16 -1.45
CA LEU A 689 10.96 11.73 -1.60
C LEU A 689 11.91 10.62 -2.03
N ILE A 690 12.58 10.81 -3.17
CA ILE A 690 13.52 9.85 -3.72
C ILE A 690 14.83 10.58 -4.04
N GLU A 691 15.93 10.05 -3.53
CA GLU A 691 17.28 10.54 -3.81
C GLU A 691 18.00 9.50 -4.67
N ARG A 692 18.52 9.93 -5.83
CA ARG A 692 19.38 9.11 -6.67
C ARG A 692 20.77 9.07 -6.04
N TYR A 693 21.11 7.94 -5.42
CA TYR A 693 22.43 7.72 -4.84
C TYR A 693 23.35 7.08 -5.87
N SER A 694 24.51 7.69 -6.10
CA SER A 694 25.57 7.14 -6.93
C SER A 694 26.93 7.55 -6.39
N GLU A 695 27.91 6.65 -6.49
CA GLU A 695 29.31 6.95 -6.23
C GLU A 695 30.13 6.62 -7.49
N SER A 696 30.81 7.65 -8.01
CA SER A 696 31.59 7.59 -9.25
C SER A 696 32.99 6.98 -9.05
N ASN A 697 33.53 7.06 -7.83
CA ASN A 697 34.83 6.50 -7.47
C ASN A 697 34.71 4.99 -7.23
N PRO A 698 35.32 4.12 -8.06
CA PRO A 698 35.16 2.67 -7.94
C PRO A 698 35.64 2.10 -6.61
N ILE A 699 36.59 2.77 -5.93
CA ILE A 699 37.11 2.33 -4.64
C ILE A 699 36.07 2.58 -3.54
N LEU A 700 35.49 3.79 -3.50
CA LEU A 700 34.44 4.14 -2.53
C LEU A 700 33.15 3.34 -2.79
N ALA A 701 32.77 3.15 -4.05
CA ALA A 701 31.65 2.29 -4.43
C ALA A 701 31.88 0.82 -4.00
N MET A 702 33.12 0.31 -4.07
CA MET A 702 33.46 -1.02 -3.55
C MET A 702 33.43 -1.09 -2.02
N THR A 703 33.88 -0.05 -1.32
CA THR A 703 33.75 0.05 0.16
C THR A 703 32.29 0.06 0.60
N GLU A 704 31.44 0.86 -0.06
CA GLU A 704 29.99 0.85 0.17
C GLU A 704 29.36 -0.50 -0.24
N GLY A 705 29.83 -1.14 -1.31
CA GLY A 705 29.42 -2.49 -1.69
C GLY A 705 29.69 -3.52 -0.60
N PHE A 706 30.87 -3.47 0.04
CA PHE A 706 31.17 -4.27 1.23
C PHE A 706 30.29 -3.90 2.43
N ARG A 707 29.98 -2.61 2.67
CA ARG A 707 29.04 -2.18 3.73
C ARG A 707 27.64 -2.75 3.50
N GLN A 708 27.12 -2.67 2.28
CA GLN A 708 25.82 -3.20 1.89
C GLN A 708 25.77 -4.74 2.03
N ALA A 709 26.81 -5.45 1.61
CA ALA A 709 26.91 -6.91 1.83
C ALA A 709 26.92 -7.26 3.33
N TYR A 710 27.72 -6.56 4.14
CA TYR A 710 27.74 -6.74 5.60
C TYR A 710 26.38 -6.44 6.25
N MET A 711 25.70 -5.36 5.83
CA MET A 711 24.38 -5.00 6.36
C MET A 711 23.30 -6.02 5.99
N ALA A 712 23.28 -6.53 4.75
CA ALA A 712 22.36 -7.60 4.34
C ALA A 712 22.61 -8.93 5.08
N THR A 713 23.89 -9.29 5.27
CA THR A 713 24.31 -10.42 6.11
C THR A 713 23.84 -10.23 7.57
N LEU A 714 24.06 -9.06 8.17
CA LEU A 714 23.67 -8.76 9.55
C LEU A 714 22.14 -8.75 9.73
N GLN A 715 21.40 -8.12 8.82
CA GLN A 715 19.93 -8.13 8.79
C GLN A 715 19.38 -9.55 8.72
N THR A 716 19.99 -10.43 7.91
CA THR A 716 19.59 -11.84 7.81
C THR A 716 19.88 -12.61 9.09
N VAL A 717 21.07 -12.45 9.69
CA VAL A 717 21.42 -13.10 10.97
C VAL A 717 20.48 -12.64 12.09
N LEU A 718 20.25 -11.34 12.24
CA LEU A 718 19.35 -10.80 13.26
C LEU A 718 17.89 -11.21 13.02
N SER A 719 17.43 -11.27 11.77
CA SER A 719 16.08 -11.75 11.45
C SER A 719 15.89 -13.23 11.81
N ILE A 720 16.90 -14.08 11.54
CA ILE A 720 16.90 -15.50 11.95
C ILE A 720 16.93 -15.61 13.48
N GLN A 721 17.79 -14.84 14.16
CA GLN A 721 17.87 -14.80 15.63
C GLN A 721 16.53 -14.37 16.26
N HIS A 722 15.90 -13.33 15.72
CA HIS A 722 14.65 -12.79 16.24
C HIS A 722 13.47 -13.71 15.95
N MET A 723 13.48 -14.46 14.83
CA MET A 723 12.50 -15.50 14.52
C MET A 723 12.65 -16.73 15.44
N VAL A 724 13.88 -17.23 15.63
CA VAL A 724 14.14 -18.49 16.35
C VAL A 724 14.08 -18.33 17.88
N PHE A 725 14.73 -17.30 18.43
CA PHE A 725 14.92 -17.18 19.89
C PHE A 725 13.92 -16.24 20.57
N THR A 726 13.49 -15.17 19.90
CA THR A 726 12.62 -14.15 20.50
C THR A 726 11.17 -14.17 19.99
N GLN A 727 10.92 -14.90 18.90
CA GLN A 727 9.65 -14.91 18.14
C GLN A 727 9.13 -13.52 17.72
N GLN A 728 9.98 -12.48 17.74
CA GLN A 728 9.62 -11.12 17.32
C GLN A 728 9.37 -11.04 15.81
N VAL A 729 10.08 -11.83 15.00
CA VAL A 729 9.84 -11.96 13.56
C VAL A 729 9.01 -13.22 13.30
N GLY A 730 7.79 -13.05 12.81
CA GLY A 730 6.91 -14.17 12.47
C GLY A 730 7.36 -14.93 11.21
N VAL A 731 7.21 -16.26 11.20
CA VAL A 731 7.55 -17.12 10.05
C VAL A 731 6.75 -16.73 8.80
N GLU A 732 5.57 -16.14 8.97
CA GLU A 732 4.75 -15.54 7.90
C GLU A 732 5.40 -14.36 7.16
N LYS A 733 6.58 -13.88 7.60
CA LYS A 733 7.40 -12.88 6.92
C LYS A 733 8.50 -13.49 6.04
N VAL A 734 8.76 -14.79 6.17
CA VAL A 734 9.71 -15.50 5.30
C VAL A 734 9.06 -15.78 3.95
N SER A 735 9.68 -15.32 2.86
CA SER A 735 9.21 -15.65 1.51
C SER A 735 9.72 -17.00 1.07
N GLY A 736 8.83 -17.85 0.56
CA GLY A 736 9.18 -19.13 -0.06
C GLY A 736 9.53 -18.99 -1.55
N PRO A 737 9.59 -20.10 -2.29
CA PRO A 737 9.91 -20.08 -3.72
C PRO A 737 8.94 -19.21 -4.55
N VAL A 738 7.66 -19.15 -4.18
CA VAL A 738 6.64 -18.37 -4.92
C VAL A 738 6.78 -16.89 -4.60
N GLY A 739 7.02 -16.54 -3.32
CA GLY A 739 7.34 -15.18 -2.88
C GLY A 739 8.62 -14.65 -3.54
N ILE A 740 9.67 -15.49 -3.60
CA ILE A 740 10.93 -15.18 -4.27
C ILE A 740 10.73 -14.93 -5.77
N ILE A 741 9.92 -15.73 -6.46
CA ILE A 741 9.58 -15.49 -7.88
C ILE A 741 8.77 -14.19 -8.04
N ARG A 742 7.79 -13.92 -7.16
CA ARG A 742 6.95 -12.69 -7.17
C ARG A 742 7.80 -11.42 -6.98
N ILE A 743 8.80 -11.46 -6.09
CA ILE A 743 9.70 -10.33 -5.81
C ILE A 743 10.76 -10.21 -6.91
N GLY A 744 11.36 -11.33 -7.33
CA GLY A 744 12.38 -11.37 -8.37
C GLY A 744 11.88 -10.93 -9.74
N SER A 745 10.64 -11.28 -10.11
CA SER A 745 10.02 -10.78 -11.35
C SER A 745 9.92 -9.27 -11.30
N LYS A 746 9.36 -8.69 -10.22
CA LYS A 746 9.29 -7.24 -10.04
C LYS A 746 10.66 -6.55 -10.10
N ALA A 747 11.71 -7.20 -9.62
CA ALA A 747 13.07 -6.68 -9.71
C ALA A 747 13.62 -6.71 -11.16
N ALA A 748 13.24 -7.70 -11.97
CA ALA A 748 13.54 -7.75 -13.40
C ALA A 748 12.67 -6.79 -14.23
N ASP A 749 11.40 -6.60 -13.86
CA ASP A 749 10.47 -5.63 -14.46
C ASP A 749 10.97 -4.19 -14.24
N ALA A 750 11.63 -3.92 -13.10
CA ALA A 750 12.35 -2.68 -12.80
C ALA A 750 13.71 -2.54 -13.50
N GLY A 751 14.06 -3.48 -14.40
CA GLY A 751 15.28 -3.46 -15.20
C GLY A 751 16.50 -4.08 -14.50
N ILE A 752 17.59 -4.23 -15.29
CA ILE A 752 18.77 -5.02 -14.89
C ILE A 752 19.48 -4.50 -13.63
N ILE A 753 19.40 -3.20 -13.32
CA ILE A 753 19.94 -2.60 -12.10
C ILE A 753 19.14 -3.05 -10.86
N GLY A 754 17.81 -3.10 -10.96
CA GLY A 754 16.93 -3.60 -9.91
C GLY A 754 17.15 -5.10 -9.66
N LEU A 755 17.26 -5.88 -10.73
CA LEU A 755 17.57 -7.31 -10.66
C LEU A 755 18.96 -7.56 -10.05
N LEU A 756 19.99 -6.81 -10.44
CA LEU A 756 21.34 -6.98 -9.89
C LEU A 756 21.40 -6.65 -8.39
N TRP A 757 20.68 -5.63 -7.92
CA TRP A 757 20.53 -5.36 -6.49
C TRP A 757 19.84 -6.53 -5.77
N PHE A 758 18.75 -7.05 -6.33
CA PHE A 758 18.04 -8.20 -5.76
C PHE A 758 18.96 -9.44 -5.67
N LEU A 759 19.74 -9.74 -6.71
CA LEU A 759 20.71 -10.83 -6.72
C LEU A 759 21.85 -10.62 -5.71
N ALA A 760 22.29 -9.38 -5.48
CA ALA A 760 23.29 -9.05 -4.46
C ALA A 760 22.77 -9.35 -3.03
N VAL A 761 21.54 -8.92 -2.72
CA VAL A 761 20.87 -9.26 -1.45
C VAL A 761 20.70 -10.77 -1.31
N ILE A 762 20.18 -11.45 -2.34
CA ILE A 762 20.01 -12.91 -2.33
C ILE A 762 21.34 -13.64 -2.12
N SER A 763 22.43 -13.19 -2.73
CA SER A 763 23.76 -13.81 -2.55
C SER A 763 24.32 -13.59 -1.13
N ALA A 764 24.19 -12.38 -0.56
CA ALA A 764 24.55 -12.13 0.84
C ALA A 764 23.73 -12.96 1.84
N ASN A 765 22.44 -13.16 1.56
CA ASN A 765 21.56 -13.98 2.39
C ASN A 765 21.87 -15.49 2.23
N LEU A 766 22.19 -15.93 1.01
CA LEU A 766 22.61 -17.30 0.72
C LEU A 766 23.95 -17.64 1.39
N ALA A 767 24.87 -16.68 1.51
CA ALA A 767 26.10 -16.85 2.29
C ALA A 767 25.80 -17.13 3.77
N VAL A 768 24.84 -16.41 4.38
CA VAL A 768 24.40 -16.70 5.76
C VAL A 768 23.79 -18.09 5.85
N ILE A 769 22.83 -18.42 4.98
CA ILE A 769 22.11 -19.70 5.00
C ILE A 769 23.08 -20.88 4.79
N ASN A 770 24.02 -20.77 3.85
CA ASN A 770 24.97 -21.84 3.58
C ASN A 770 26.03 -21.99 4.67
N PHE A 771 26.30 -20.95 5.47
CA PHE A 771 27.22 -21.03 6.61
C PHE A 771 26.53 -21.33 7.96
N LEU A 772 25.20 -21.56 7.98
CA LEU A 772 24.54 -22.09 9.17
C LEU A 772 25.12 -23.47 9.53
N PRO A 773 25.19 -23.83 10.83
CA PRO A 773 25.69 -25.12 11.30
C PRO A 773 24.69 -26.27 11.05
N MET A 774 24.09 -26.31 9.86
CA MET A 774 23.09 -27.29 9.44
C MET A 774 23.70 -28.34 8.51
N PRO A 775 23.43 -29.63 8.74
CA PRO A 775 24.02 -30.73 7.98
C PRO A 775 23.32 -30.93 6.62
N ILE A 776 23.54 -29.99 5.70
CA ILE A 776 23.41 -30.17 4.25
C ILE A 776 24.22 -29.11 3.49
N VAL A 777 24.44 -27.96 4.13
CA VAL A 777 25.19 -26.81 3.62
C VAL A 777 26.64 -26.80 4.15
N ASP A 778 27.47 -25.94 3.57
CA ASP A 778 28.89 -25.76 3.90
C ASP A 778 29.16 -25.65 5.40
N GLY A 779 28.36 -24.88 6.14
CA GLY A 779 28.52 -24.66 7.57
C GLY A 779 28.38 -25.95 8.41
N GLY A 780 27.62 -26.93 7.94
CA GLY A 780 27.56 -28.27 8.56
C GLY A 780 28.85 -29.06 8.36
N LEU A 781 29.41 -29.05 7.14
CA LEU A 781 30.69 -29.70 6.86
C LEU A 781 31.86 -28.98 7.55
N PHE A 782 31.83 -27.65 7.61
CA PHE A 782 32.76 -26.82 8.36
C PHE A 782 32.70 -27.13 9.86
N LEU A 783 31.50 -27.31 10.43
CA LEU A 783 31.33 -27.76 11.81
C LEU A 783 31.94 -29.15 12.04
N PHE A 784 31.77 -30.11 11.12
CA PHE A 784 32.44 -31.42 11.23
C PHE A 784 33.96 -31.30 11.21
N LEU A 785 34.54 -30.40 10.40
CA LEU A 785 35.98 -30.11 10.37
C LEU A 785 36.48 -29.43 11.66
N VAL A 786 35.68 -28.55 12.27
CA VAL A 786 35.96 -27.96 13.59
C VAL A 786 35.93 -29.04 14.68
N LEU A 787 34.94 -29.93 14.66
CA LEU A 787 34.84 -31.06 15.60
C LEU A 787 36.00 -32.05 15.43
N GLU A 788 36.41 -32.35 14.18
CA GLU A 788 37.60 -33.15 13.89
C GLU A 788 38.87 -32.50 14.47
N LYS A 789 39.03 -31.19 14.29
CA LYS A 789 40.18 -30.43 14.83
C LYS A 789 40.22 -30.42 16.37
N ILE A 790 39.06 -30.46 17.04
CA ILE A 790 38.96 -30.47 18.51
C ILE A 790 39.14 -31.90 19.07
N ARG A 791 38.60 -32.91 18.41
CA ARG A 791 38.66 -34.32 18.87
C ARG A 791 39.94 -35.06 18.48
N GLY A 792 40.62 -34.60 17.42
CA GLY A 792 41.76 -35.32 16.81
C GLY A 792 41.36 -36.49 15.91
N GLU A 793 40.07 -36.80 15.79
CA GLU A 793 39.50 -37.88 14.98
C GLU A 793 38.32 -37.36 14.12
N PRO A 794 38.13 -37.87 12.89
CA PRO A 794 37.01 -37.47 12.05
C PRO A 794 35.67 -37.98 12.60
N VAL A 795 34.62 -37.17 12.47
CA VAL A 795 33.24 -37.56 12.84
C VAL A 795 32.84 -38.81 12.05
N SER A 796 32.30 -39.84 12.71
CA SER A 796 32.00 -41.12 12.07
C SER A 796 31.05 -40.97 10.87
N ILE A 797 31.25 -41.73 9.79
CA ILE A 797 30.43 -41.66 8.58
C ILE A 797 28.94 -41.93 8.90
N LYS A 798 28.67 -42.87 9.83
CA LYS A 798 27.30 -43.14 10.32
C LYS A 798 26.67 -41.92 10.99
N THR A 799 27.45 -41.16 11.77
CA THR A 799 27.02 -39.89 12.36
C THR A 799 26.79 -38.84 11.27
N GLN A 800 27.74 -38.64 10.35
CA GLN A 800 27.62 -37.66 9.27
C GLN A 800 26.33 -37.91 8.45
N VAL A 801 26.11 -39.13 7.98
CA VAL A 801 24.91 -39.50 7.20
C VAL A 801 23.61 -39.37 8.01
N ALA A 802 23.58 -39.81 9.27
CA ALA A 802 22.39 -39.66 10.11
C ALA A 802 22.03 -38.18 10.35
N THR A 803 23.04 -37.36 10.65
CA THR A 803 22.89 -35.91 10.84
C THR A 803 22.50 -35.25 9.51
N GLN A 804 23.04 -35.68 8.37
CA GLN A 804 22.67 -35.22 7.02
C GLN A 804 21.21 -35.50 6.65
N LEU A 805 20.69 -36.69 6.99
CA LEU A 805 19.29 -37.04 6.81
C LEU A 805 18.35 -36.19 7.68
N ILE A 806 18.76 -35.85 8.91
CA ILE A 806 18.03 -34.90 9.77
C ILE A 806 18.02 -33.50 9.14
N GLY A 807 19.13 -33.06 8.52
CA GLY A 807 19.20 -31.80 7.78
C GLY A 807 18.24 -31.74 6.60
N ILE A 808 18.21 -32.80 5.77
CA ILE A 808 17.22 -32.96 4.69
C ILE A 808 15.79 -32.90 5.23
N ALA A 809 15.48 -33.64 6.29
CA ALA A 809 14.12 -33.66 6.86
C ALA A 809 13.68 -32.29 7.39
N LEU A 810 14.58 -31.56 8.08
CA LEU A 810 14.32 -30.22 8.59
C LEU A 810 14.11 -29.22 7.45
N ILE A 811 14.99 -29.21 6.45
CA ILE A 811 14.91 -28.28 5.32
C ILE A 811 13.69 -28.58 4.43
N ALA A 812 13.37 -29.85 4.20
CA ALA A 812 12.14 -30.24 3.49
C ALA A 812 10.88 -29.82 4.26
N THR A 813 10.87 -29.97 5.60
CA THR A 813 9.76 -29.52 6.44
C THR A 813 9.59 -28.01 6.40
N LEU A 814 10.68 -27.24 6.51
CA LEU A 814 10.67 -25.78 6.41
C LEU A 814 10.23 -25.33 5.00
N PHE A 815 10.73 -25.98 3.95
CA PHE A 815 10.34 -25.70 2.56
C PHE A 815 8.84 -25.94 2.35
N ILE A 816 8.28 -27.06 2.85
CA ILE A 816 6.84 -27.35 2.78
C ILE A 816 6.05 -26.30 3.57
N LEU A 817 6.48 -25.94 4.78
CA LEU A 817 5.79 -24.96 5.63
C LEU A 817 5.76 -23.57 4.99
N VAL A 818 6.90 -23.07 4.52
CA VAL A 818 6.99 -21.74 3.90
C VAL A 818 6.31 -21.74 2.52
N THR A 819 6.41 -22.81 1.74
CA THR A 819 5.66 -22.94 0.47
C THR A 819 4.14 -23.01 0.71
N TYR A 820 3.69 -23.68 1.77
CA TYR A 820 2.29 -23.65 2.19
C TYR A 820 1.86 -22.25 2.62
N GLN A 821 2.69 -21.50 3.34
CA GLN A 821 2.39 -20.13 3.76
C GLN A 821 2.39 -19.14 2.58
N ASP A 822 3.31 -19.29 1.62
CA ASP A 822 3.32 -18.60 0.32
C ASP A 822 2.00 -18.85 -0.42
N ILE A 823 1.62 -20.12 -0.60
CA ILE A 823 0.39 -20.53 -1.30
C ILE A 823 -0.86 -20.03 -0.57
N LYS A 824 -0.86 -20.08 0.77
CA LYS A 824 -1.94 -19.55 1.61
C LYS A 824 -2.08 -18.03 1.45
N ASN A 825 -0.97 -17.28 1.52
CA ASN A 825 -0.96 -15.84 1.29
C ASN A 825 -1.45 -15.50 -0.12
N TRP A 826 -1.02 -16.27 -1.13
CA TRP A 826 -1.40 -16.10 -2.54
C TRP A 826 -2.90 -16.38 -2.78
N ILE A 827 -3.44 -17.46 -2.21
CA ILE A 827 -4.87 -17.81 -2.31
C ILE A 827 -5.76 -16.81 -1.55
N LEU A 828 -5.29 -16.29 -0.41
CA LEU A 828 -6.04 -15.33 0.42
C LEU A 828 -5.83 -13.85 0.00
N GLY A 829 -4.97 -13.57 -0.98
CA GLY A 829 -4.77 -12.22 -1.53
C GLY A 829 -3.90 -11.27 -0.69
N ALA A 830 -2.94 -11.80 0.08
CA ALA A 830 -2.06 -11.04 0.97
C ALA A 830 -0.73 -10.54 0.32
#